data_AF-A0A9E2MNX8-F1
#
_entry.id   AF-A0A9E2MNX8-F1
#
_cell.length_a   1.000
_cell.length_b   1.000
_cell.length_c   1.000
_cell.angle_alpha   90.00
_cell.angle_beta   90.00
_cell.angle_gamma   90.00
#
_symmetry.space_group_name_H-M   'P 1'
#
loop_
_entity.id
_entity.type
_entity.pdbx_description
1 polymer ?
#
loop_
_entity_poly.entity_id
_entity_poly.type
_entity_poly.pdbx_seq_one_letter_code
_entity_poly.pdbx_strand_id
1 'polypeptide(L)'
;MLKNMRQSYLITDSEFSRFNLGQLVPMPMNENARYRIRRWMNKFYHYQAVEVNQSIIWDEVKSLTVFVFSLSEKFFYSFGDLINSKQESNRGIISILEQLRLSYSDEWGNLIDGLQPKLSVSQKEFLRQGDLRLGKFHSGVIAVIEHWANMHIQSIYHTLESVKLLQGVYQRIAHQQFPQADDQEINALVKTKLQIIILHDLYPTYTDKDTQKTDIDRYLVNNPEIELHWPKDLLHSSKYGSFANIFPYIRGEFLLKLDSDHHADIEEIAYVPYLFKIFDRYPECNAIGFRLYAFNEQYNFVTHLASLSNNAWWVHDLRVKCLVGGGGVYGKMLIRTRSLLEKEFIQPDSVAEDMLAMARLSIYEFQIQFSELVEIGQGEDISYYGLKRKLGRYVAGAIESTATKLYKEMLISSAVPLHRKLESLFMVSYYLVQLIIALAHFLILFAWALNLKIMSFFPLPAVLFGYLVVALVDSFYVWIHMYEREGILRGTKRYLVTLVPMMLFHGGYFYHYLEQLVKALRGHARFNISEKKYDIFVNSWDMHYQRNKFAFNSGSLALGFFLWGILFYHQTLSDFIVMLPLLCSIFVWGFSVLFFISRERGILGILDIIGEMIFVIFKSYCDIFIWPFKIFYRKISYSIRKV
;
A
#
# COMPACT_ATOMS: atom_id res chain seq x y z
N MET A 1 -8.54 -13.36 19.98
CA MET A 1 -7.83 -13.94 18.82
C MET A 1 -8.58 -15.14 18.24
N LEU A 2 -8.47 -16.37 18.78
CA LEU A 2 -9.03 -17.59 18.14
C LEU A 2 -10.53 -17.51 17.79
N LYS A 3 -11.36 -16.95 18.68
CA LYS A 3 -12.79 -16.73 18.39
C LYS A 3 -13.01 -15.84 17.17
N ASN A 4 -12.22 -14.78 17.02
CA ASN A 4 -12.27 -13.87 15.88
C ASN A 4 -11.76 -14.55 14.61
N MET A 5 -10.67 -15.31 14.67
CA MET A 5 -10.21 -16.12 13.52
C MET A 5 -11.27 -17.10 13.02
N ARG A 6 -12.00 -17.75 13.93
CA ARG A 6 -13.13 -18.63 13.59
C ARG A 6 -14.27 -17.84 12.93
N GLN A 7 -14.64 -16.69 13.48
CA GLN A 7 -15.70 -15.81 12.93
C GLN A 7 -15.33 -15.26 11.55
N SER A 8 -14.05 -15.03 11.29
CA SER A 8 -13.52 -14.62 9.99
C SER A 8 -13.19 -15.80 9.07
N TYR A 9 -13.52 -17.04 9.47
CA TYR A 9 -13.33 -18.26 8.67
C TYR A 9 -11.86 -18.61 8.33
N LEU A 10 -10.91 -18.05 9.09
CA LEU A 10 -9.48 -18.36 8.97
C LEU A 10 -9.11 -19.73 9.54
N ILE A 11 -9.90 -20.23 10.49
CA ILE A 11 -9.74 -21.56 11.09
C ILE A 11 -11.09 -22.28 11.13
N THR A 12 -11.05 -23.59 11.01
CA THR A 12 -12.21 -24.48 11.13
C THR A 12 -12.69 -24.61 12.58
N ASP A 13 -13.93 -25.08 12.76
CA ASP A 13 -14.49 -25.41 14.08
C ASP A 13 -13.70 -26.51 14.80
N SER A 14 -13.15 -27.46 14.03
CA SER A 14 -12.28 -28.52 14.53
C SER A 14 -10.96 -27.94 15.05
N GLU A 15 -10.31 -27.08 14.26
CA GLU A 15 -9.08 -26.40 14.68
C GLU A 15 -9.33 -25.56 15.92
N PHE A 16 -10.41 -24.77 15.95
CA PHE A 16 -10.78 -23.95 17.11
C PHE A 16 -10.99 -24.80 18.38
N SER A 17 -11.76 -25.88 18.29
CA SER A 17 -12.01 -26.79 19.42
C SER A 17 -10.72 -27.39 19.94
N ARG A 18 -9.85 -27.83 19.03
CA ARG A 18 -8.53 -28.37 19.34
C ARG A 18 -7.62 -27.35 20.04
N PHE A 19 -7.57 -26.10 19.57
CA PHE A 19 -6.81 -25.05 20.26
C PHE A 19 -7.33 -24.77 21.66
N ASN A 20 -8.65 -24.83 21.89
CA ASN A 20 -9.22 -24.68 23.23
C ASN A 20 -8.84 -25.84 24.17
N LEU A 21 -8.49 -27.00 23.64
CA LEU A 21 -7.94 -28.14 24.40
C LEU A 21 -6.42 -28.03 24.63
N GLY A 22 -5.78 -26.93 24.24
CA GLY A 22 -4.33 -26.72 24.38
C GLY A 22 -3.48 -27.46 23.33
N GLN A 23 -4.10 -28.08 22.32
CA GLN A 23 -3.39 -28.81 21.28
C GLN A 23 -2.94 -27.85 20.17
N LEU A 24 -1.71 -27.32 20.29
CA LEU A 24 -1.15 -26.34 19.35
C LEU A 24 -0.66 -26.96 18.03
N VAL A 25 -0.48 -28.28 17.96
CA VAL A 25 0.06 -29.00 16.80
C VAL A 25 -0.96 -30.02 16.30
N PRO A 26 -1.17 -30.15 14.97
CA PRO A 26 -0.56 -29.34 13.90
C PRO A 26 -1.03 -27.88 13.85
N MET A 27 -0.21 -26.95 13.36
CA MET A 27 -0.66 -25.56 13.12
C MET A 27 -1.80 -25.51 12.07
N PRO A 28 -2.62 -24.44 12.00
CA PRO A 28 -3.73 -24.38 11.04
C PRO A 28 -3.28 -24.52 9.58
N MET A 29 -4.19 -24.95 8.71
CA MET A 29 -3.90 -25.08 7.28
C MET A 29 -3.79 -23.73 6.56
N ASN A 30 -4.58 -22.74 6.96
CA ASN A 30 -4.51 -21.37 6.41
C ASN A 30 -3.19 -20.68 6.82
N GLU A 31 -2.49 -20.08 5.84
CA GLU A 31 -1.18 -19.44 6.08
C GLU A 31 -1.28 -18.19 6.96
N ASN A 32 -2.33 -17.39 6.78
CA ASN A 32 -2.56 -16.17 7.56
C ASN A 32 -2.84 -16.51 9.04
N ALA A 33 -3.66 -17.51 9.30
CA ALA A 33 -3.90 -18.04 10.66
C ALA A 33 -2.59 -18.49 11.33
N ARG A 34 -1.72 -19.23 10.60
CA ARG A 34 -0.41 -19.62 11.13
C ARG A 34 0.47 -18.42 11.47
N TYR A 35 0.53 -17.43 10.58
CA TYR A 35 1.31 -16.22 10.78
C TYR A 35 0.83 -15.46 12.01
N ARG A 36 -0.46 -15.20 12.11
CA ARG A 36 -1.10 -14.50 13.24
C ARG A 36 -0.86 -15.20 14.58
N ILE A 37 -1.02 -16.53 14.64
CA ILE A 37 -0.73 -17.31 15.86
C ILE A 37 0.75 -17.20 16.24
N ARG A 38 1.68 -17.38 15.29
CA ARG A 38 3.13 -17.24 15.56
C ARG A 38 3.47 -15.85 16.08
N ARG A 39 2.92 -14.82 15.45
CA ARG A 39 3.13 -13.43 15.83
C ARG A 39 2.61 -13.15 17.24
N TRP A 40 1.40 -13.61 17.55
CA TRP A 40 0.83 -13.50 18.89
C TRP A 40 1.69 -14.21 19.94
N MET A 41 2.17 -15.44 19.66
CA MET A 41 3.08 -16.17 20.55
C MET A 41 4.40 -15.42 20.76
N ASN A 42 5.03 -14.93 19.68
CA ASN A 42 6.29 -14.19 19.76
C ASN A 42 6.14 -12.92 20.60
N LYS A 43 5.03 -12.18 20.43
CA LYS A 43 4.73 -11.03 21.28
C LYS A 43 4.53 -11.43 22.72
N PHE A 44 3.73 -12.46 22.99
CA PHE A 44 3.50 -12.93 24.35
C PHE A 44 4.80 -13.25 25.08
N TYR A 45 5.71 -14.00 24.44
CA TYR A 45 7.02 -14.30 25.03
C TYR A 45 7.92 -13.07 25.17
N HIS A 46 7.95 -12.18 24.16
CA HIS A 46 8.70 -10.94 24.25
C HIS A 46 8.17 -10.04 25.39
N TYR A 47 6.85 -9.99 25.60
CA TYR A 47 6.24 -9.27 26.70
C TYR A 47 6.59 -9.86 28.07
N GLN A 48 6.59 -11.18 28.19
CA GLN A 48 7.01 -11.86 29.40
C GLN A 48 8.50 -11.60 29.70
N ALA A 49 9.34 -11.51 28.67
CA ALA A 49 10.78 -11.29 28.82
C ALA A 49 11.18 -9.84 29.14
N VAL A 50 10.41 -8.83 28.70
CA VAL A 50 10.80 -7.39 28.76
C VAL A 50 10.20 -6.66 29.97
N GLU A 51 9.85 -7.37 31.05
CA GLU A 51 9.35 -6.79 32.31
C GLU A 51 8.10 -5.88 32.18
N VAL A 52 7.39 -5.91 31.04
CA VAL A 52 6.09 -5.22 30.89
C VAL A 52 4.95 -6.08 31.48
N ASN A 53 5.28 -6.92 32.47
CA ASN A 53 4.42 -7.95 33.07
C ASN A 53 3.30 -7.37 33.96
N GLN A 54 3.11 -6.05 33.93
CA GLN A 54 2.04 -5.38 34.63
C GLN A 54 0.86 -5.19 33.68
N SER A 55 -0.27 -5.78 34.06
CA SER A 55 -1.59 -5.48 33.48
C SER A 55 -1.75 -3.96 33.40
N ILE A 56 -2.26 -3.45 32.29
CA ILE A 56 -2.54 -2.02 32.18
C ILE A 56 -3.61 -1.64 33.20
N ILE A 57 -3.30 -0.67 34.05
CA ILE A 57 -4.24 -0.09 35.00
C ILE A 57 -5.04 0.99 34.28
N TRP A 58 -6.33 1.11 34.58
CA TRP A 58 -7.23 2.06 33.90
C TRP A 58 -6.71 3.50 33.91
N ASP A 59 -6.13 3.93 35.02
CA ASP A 59 -5.59 5.29 35.18
C ASP A 59 -4.36 5.55 34.31
N GLU A 60 -3.62 4.51 33.92
CA GLU A 60 -2.49 4.59 32.98
C GLU A 60 -2.95 4.60 31.52
N VAL A 61 -4.17 4.15 31.22
CA VAL A 61 -4.74 4.20 29.87
C VAL A 61 -4.92 5.66 29.47
N LYS A 62 -4.14 6.12 28.50
CA LYS A 62 -4.26 7.47 27.95
C LYS A 62 -5.51 7.60 27.09
N SER A 63 -6.07 8.79 27.01
CA SER A 63 -7.21 9.02 26.12
C SER A 63 -6.75 9.04 24.65
N LEU A 64 -7.54 8.40 23.79
CA LEU A 64 -7.21 8.15 22.40
C LEU A 64 -8.38 8.54 21.50
N THR A 65 -8.09 9.32 20.48
CA THR A 65 -8.95 9.48 19.31
C THR A 65 -8.40 8.61 18.19
N VAL A 66 -9.20 7.70 17.67
CA VAL A 66 -8.93 7.01 16.40
C VAL A 66 -9.58 7.81 15.30
N PHE A 67 -8.79 8.26 14.33
CA PHE A 67 -9.23 9.06 13.20
C PHE A 67 -9.08 8.28 11.91
N VAL A 68 -10.22 7.99 11.26
CA VAL A 68 -10.30 7.33 9.96
C VAL A 68 -10.61 8.38 8.89
N PHE A 69 -9.66 8.56 7.97
CA PHE A 69 -9.82 9.49 6.86
C PHE A 69 -10.35 8.78 5.61
N SER A 70 -11.48 9.27 5.08
CA SER A 70 -12.04 8.86 3.80
C SER A 70 -12.39 10.06 2.92
N LEU A 71 -12.03 9.98 1.65
CA LEU A 71 -12.44 10.93 0.62
C LEU A 71 -13.75 10.46 0.00
N SER A 72 -13.62 9.47 -0.88
CA SER A 72 -14.66 8.95 -1.77
C SER A 72 -14.64 7.42 -1.81
N GLU A 73 -13.93 6.79 -0.87
CA GLU A 73 -13.87 5.34 -0.79
C GLU A 73 -15.26 4.76 -0.54
N LYS A 74 -15.51 3.57 -1.09
CA LYS A 74 -16.81 2.92 -0.94
C LYS A 74 -16.98 2.43 0.50
N PHE A 75 -18.14 2.72 1.08
CA PHE A 75 -18.43 2.28 2.45
C PHE A 75 -18.56 0.76 2.56
N PHE A 76 -19.44 0.17 1.75
CA PHE A 76 -19.81 -1.25 1.77
C PHE A 76 -20.12 -1.74 0.36
N TYR A 77 -19.75 -2.97 0.04
CA TYR A 77 -20.06 -3.65 -1.21
C TYR A 77 -21.21 -4.63 -1.00
N SER A 78 -22.36 -4.34 -1.61
CA SER A 78 -23.50 -5.25 -1.61
C SER A 78 -23.21 -6.48 -2.47
N PHE A 79 -23.99 -7.55 -2.30
CA PHE A 79 -23.88 -8.78 -3.06
C PHE A 79 -24.01 -8.51 -4.56
N GLY A 80 -24.92 -7.60 -4.94
CA GLY A 80 -25.08 -7.13 -6.30
C GLY A 80 -23.80 -6.50 -6.85
N ASP A 81 -23.11 -5.66 -6.08
CA ASP A 81 -21.82 -5.10 -6.47
C ASP A 81 -20.76 -6.20 -6.63
N LEU A 82 -20.73 -7.14 -5.68
CA LEU A 82 -19.74 -8.21 -5.61
C LEU A 82 -19.85 -9.21 -6.77
N ILE A 83 -21.06 -9.47 -7.29
CA ILE A 83 -21.28 -10.42 -8.41
C ILE A 83 -21.34 -9.76 -9.80
N ASN A 84 -21.79 -8.50 -9.88
CA ASN A 84 -21.97 -7.79 -11.15
C ASN A 84 -20.77 -6.91 -11.54
N SER A 85 -19.85 -6.68 -10.60
CA SER A 85 -18.55 -6.09 -10.90
C SER A 85 -17.85 -6.87 -12.01
N LYS A 86 -17.14 -6.13 -12.87
CA LYS A 86 -16.29 -6.70 -13.91
C LYS A 86 -14.86 -6.48 -13.51
N GLN A 87 -14.15 -7.58 -13.25
CA GLN A 87 -12.73 -7.59 -12.98
C GLN A 87 -12.03 -8.47 -13.98
N GLU A 88 -10.95 -7.96 -14.57
CA GLU A 88 -10.05 -8.80 -15.35
C GLU A 88 -9.22 -9.69 -14.42
N SER A 89 -9.20 -10.98 -14.72
CA SER A 89 -8.33 -11.96 -14.08
C SER A 89 -7.57 -12.74 -15.14
N ASN A 90 -6.58 -13.54 -14.72
CA ASN A 90 -5.86 -14.46 -15.61
C ASN A 90 -6.80 -15.49 -16.30
N ARG A 91 -8.09 -15.54 -15.93
CA ARG A 91 -9.12 -16.42 -16.50
C ARG A 91 -10.22 -15.65 -17.26
N GLY A 92 -10.01 -14.36 -17.53
CA GLY A 92 -11.00 -13.47 -18.16
C GLY A 92 -11.75 -12.60 -17.15
N ILE A 93 -12.90 -12.04 -17.58
CA ILE A 93 -13.69 -11.11 -16.76
C ILE A 93 -14.49 -11.89 -15.71
N ILE A 94 -14.01 -11.86 -14.46
CA ILE A 94 -14.69 -12.42 -13.29
C ILE A 94 -15.26 -11.31 -12.41
N SER A 95 -16.09 -11.66 -11.44
CA SER A 95 -16.59 -10.68 -10.45
C SER A 95 -15.65 -10.55 -9.26
N ILE A 96 -15.81 -9.50 -8.44
CA ILE A 96 -15.06 -9.36 -7.18
C ILE A 96 -15.20 -10.61 -6.31
N LEU A 97 -16.42 -11.11 -6.16
CA LEU A 97 -16.68 -12.28 -5.32
C LEU A 97 -15.99 -13.54 -5.86
N GLU A 98 -15.98 -13.71 -7.18
CA GLU A 98 -15.31 -14.82 -7.83
C GLU A 98 -13.78 -14.73 -7.64
N GLN A 99 -13.20 -13.53 -7.74
CA GLN A 99 -11.77 -13.33 -7.44
C GLN A 99 -11.46 -13.66 -5.98
N LEU A 100 -12.28 -13.19 -5.04
CA LEU A 100 -12.12 -13.51 -3.62
C LEU A 100 -12.23 -15.02 -3.35
N ARG A 101 -13.22 -15.69 -3.95
CA ARG A 101 -13.40 -17.14 -3.87
C ARG A 101 -12.17 -17.92 -4.32
N LEU A 102 -11.53 -17.48 -5.40
CA LEU A 102 -10.32 -18.12 -5.93
C LEU A 102 -9.08 -17.83 -5.07
N SER A 103 -8.95 -16.59 -4.60
CA SER A 103 -7.81 -16.13 -3.81
C SER A 103 -7.78 -16.67 -2.39
N TYR A 104 -8.95 -16.76 -1.75
CA TYR A 104 -9.13 -17.18 -0.37
C TYR A 104 -9.93 -18.49 -0.32
N SER A 105 -9.55 -19.45 -1.15
CA SER A 105 -10.32 -20.69 -1.39
C SER A 105 -10.51 -21.56 -0.15
N ASP A 106 -9.55 -21.55 0.77
CA ASP A 106 -9.61 -22.24 2.06
C ASP A 106 -10.60 -21.55 3.01
N GLU A 107 -10.55 -20.22 3.12
CA GLU A 107 -11.49 -19.44 3.92
C GLU A 107 -12.91 -19.50 3.36
N TRP A 108 -13.06 -19.49 2.03
CA TRP A 108 -14.34 -19.68 1.36
C TRP A 108 -14.94 -21.06 1.65
N GLY A 109 -14.09 -22.11 1.66
CA GLY A 109 -14.50 -23.45 2.09
C GLY A 109 -15.05 -23.45 3.52
N ASN A 110 -14.31 -22.84 4.45
CA ASN A 110 -14.71 -22.71 5.85
C ASN A 110 -16.01 -21.91 6.01
N LEU A 111 -16.20 -20.85 5.22
CA LEU A 111 -17.43 -20.06 5.17
C LEU A 111 -18.64 -20.91 4.77
N ILE A 112 -18.53 -21.67 3.67
CA ILE A 112 -19.61 -22.56 3.20
C ILE A 112 -19.96 -23.60 4.26
N ASP A 113 -18.94 -24.18 4.90
CA ASP A 113 -19.13 -25.20 5.92
C ASP A 113 -19.79 -24.60 7.18
N GLY A 114 -19.42 -23.38 7.58
CA GLY A 114 -20.10 -22.64 8.66
C GLY A 114 -21.55 -22.25 8.33
N LEU A 115 -21.89 -22.11 7.04
CA LEU A 115 -23.25 -21.86 6.57
C LEU A 115 -24.09 -23.13 6.41
N GLN A 116 -23.55 -24.31 6.72
CA GLN A 116 -24.21 -25.61 6.54
C GLN A 116 -25.67 -25.69 7.05
N PRO A 117 -26.03 -25.14 8.23
CA PRO A 117 -27.41 -25.20 8.71
C PRO A 117 -28.40 -24.38 7.87
N LYS A 118 -27.91 -23.45 7.03
CA LYS A 118 -28.71 -22.49 6.24
C LYS A 118 -28.74 -22.82 4.74
N LEU A 119 -28.04 -23.85 4.30
CA LEU A 119 -27.85 -24.18 2.88
C LEU A 119 -28.31 -25.60 2.55
N SER A 120 -29.03 -25.76 1.44
CA SER A 120 -29.26 -27.08 0.84
C SER A 120 -27.96 -27.66 0.26
N VAL A 121 -27.91 -28.97 0.02
CA VAL A 121 -26.77 -29.63 -0.65
C VAL A 121 -26.49 -29.00 -2.03
N SER A 122 -27.54 -28.71 -2.80
CA SER A 122 -27.40 -28.05 -4.11
C SER A 122 -26.86 -26.62 -4.01
N GLN A 123 -27.28 -25.85 -3.01
CA GLN A 123 -26.76 -24.49 -2.79
C GLN A 123 -25.29 -24.49 -2.37
N LYS A 124 -24.84 -25.47 -1.58
CA LYS A 124 -23.42 -25.63 -1.25
C LYS A 124 -22.58 -25.90 -2.48
N GLU A 125 -23.01 -26.88 -3.29
CA GLU A 125 -22.28 -27.21 -4.51
C GLU A 125 -22.24 -26.01 -5.47
N PHE A 126 -23.35 -25.28 -5.55
CA PHE A 126 -23.42 -24.06 -6.32
C PHE A 126 -22.47 -22.96 -5.79
N LEU A 127 -22.35 -22.74 -4.48
CA LEU A 127 -21.37 -21.80 -3.92
C LEU A 127 -19.91 -22.26 -4.13
N ARG A 128 -19.68 -23.57 -4.26
CA ARG A 128 -18.35 -24.14 -4.51
C ARG A 128 -17.93 -24.07 -5.97
N GLN A 129 -18.85 -24.22 -6.92
CA GLN A 129 -18.49 -24.41 -8.34
C GLN A 129 -19.36 -23.64 -9.34
N GLY A 130 -20.52 -23.14 -8.93
CA GLY A 130 -21.47 -22.46 -9.81
C GLY A 130 -21.11 -21.01 -10.12
N ASP A 131 -21.72 -20.46 -11.17
CA ASP A 131 -21.68 -19.02 -11.45
C ASP A 131 -22.54 -18.29 -10.40
N LEU A 132 -21.88 -17.61 -9.46
CA LEU A 132 -22.53 -16.91 -8.36
C LEU A 132 -23.57 -15.86 -8.81
N ARG A 133 -23.53 -15.41 -10.07
CA ARG A 133 -24.53 -14.50 -10.66
C ARG A 133 -25.89 -15.15 -10.89
N LEU A 134 -25.91 -16.48 -11.09
CA LEU A 134 -27.12 -17.25 -11.31
C LEU A 134 -27.71 -17.80 -9.99
N GLY A 135 -26.98 -17.61 -8.89
CA GLY A 135 -27.35 -18.13 -7.57
C GLY A 135 -28.53 -17.40 -6.95
N LYS A 136 -29.47 -18.16 -6.38
CA LYS A 136 -30.55 -17.63 -5.53
C LYS A 136 -30.30 -18.07 -4.09
N PHE A 137 -29.98 -17.10 -3.25
CA PHE A 137 -29.66 -17.33 -1.84
C PHE A 137 -30.60 -16.55 -0.94
N HIS A 138 -30.86 -17.09 0.25
CA HIS A 138 -31.62 -16.40 1.29
C HIS A 138 -30.85 -15.16 1.78
N SER A 139 -31.54 -14.10 2.19
CA SER A 139 -30.93 -12.84 2.65
C SER A 139 -29.89 -13.04 3.76
N GLY A 140 -30.15 -13.93 4.71
CA GLY A 140 -29.20 -14.27 5.78
C GLY A 140 -27.92 -14.99 5.32
N VAL A 141 -27.91 -15.65 4.16
CA VAL A 141 -26.69 -16.20 3.53
C VAL A 141 -25.95 -15.09 2.82
N ILE A 142 -26.68 -14.25 2.07
CA ILE A 142 -26.14 -13.10 1.37
C ILE A 142 -25.39 -12.17 2.34
N ALA A 143 -26.01 -11.82 3.47
CA ALA A 143 -25.39 -10.94 4.47
C ALA A 143 -24.07 -11.49 5.03
N VAL A 144 -23.95 -12.82 5.19
CA VAL A 144 -22.70 -13.45 5.66
C VAL A 144 -21.62 -13.39 4.57
N ILE A 145 -21.99 -13.63 3.31
CA ILE A 145 -21.07 -13.51 2.17
C ILE A 145 -20.61 -12.05 1.99
N GLU A 146 -21.53 -11.09 2.08
CA GLU A 146 -21.22 -9.66 1.99
C GLU A 146 -20.28 -9.24 3.12
N HIS A 147 -20.57 -9.64 4.37
CA HIS A 147 -19.68 -9.37 5.50
C HIS A 147 -18.27 -9.94 5.25
N TRP A 148 -18.17 -11.24 4.92
CA TRP A 148 -16.89 -11.87 4.62
C TRP A 148 -16.14 -11.15 3.50
N ALA A 149 -16.80 -10.85 2.40
CA ALA A 149 -16.18 -10.17 1.27
C ALA A 149 -15.70 -8.76 1.64
N ASN A 150 -16.49 -7.99 2.39
CA ASN A 150 -16.13 -6.65 2.82
C ASN A 150 -14.91 -6.64 3.76
N MET A 151 -14.72 -7.70 4.56
CA MET A 151 -13.52 -7.89 5.40
C MET A 151 -12.26 -8.30 4.60
N HIS A 152 -12.38 -8.57 3.30
CA HIS A 152 -11.24 -8.92 2.42
C HIS A 152 -10.92 -7.86 1.37
N ILE A 153 -11.72 -6.79 1.33
CA ILE A 153 -11.57 -5.69 0.39
C ILE A 153 -11.39 -4.35 1.12
N GLN A 154 -10.85 -3.36 0.42
CA GLN A 154 -10.65 -2.01 0.93
C GLN A 154 -12.00 -1.28 0.94
N SER A 155 -12.65 -1.32 2.09
CA SER A 155 -13.91 -0.64 2.35
C SER A 155 -13.82 0.09 3.69
N ILE A 156 -14.52 1.22 3.81
CA ILE A 156 -14.61 1.94 5.09
C ILE A 156 -15.18 1.01 6.17
N TYR A 157 -16.16 0.18 5.82
CA TYR A 157 -16.76 -0.81 6.71
C TYR A 157 -15.70 -1.70 7.37
N HIS A 158 -14.75 -2.24 6.61
CA HIS A 158 -13.67 -3.07 7.15
C HIS A 158 -12.81 -2.32 8.17
N THR A 159 -12.44 -1.07 7.86
CA THR A 159 -11.69 -0.23 8.79
C THR A 159 -12.48 0.01 10.07
N LEU A 160 -13.76 0.36 9.97
CA LEU A 160 -14.61 0.65 11.13
C LEU A 160 -14.85 -0.58 12.00
N GLU A 161 -15.16 -1.74 11.40
CA GLU A 161 -15.30 -3.01 12.13
C GLU A 161 -14.03 -3.37 12.89
N SER A 162 -12.87 -3.10 12.29
CA SER A 162 -11.58 -3.34 12.94
C SER A 162 -11.36 -2.39 14.11
N VAL A 163 -11.48 -1.08 13.91
CA VAL A 163 -11.20 -0.11 14.99
C VAL A 163 -12.20 -0.20 16.14
N LYS A 164 -13.45 -0.62 15.87
CA LYS A 164 -14.47 -0.86 16.90
C LYS A 164 -14.02 -1.90 17.93
N LEU A 165 -13.17 -2.86 17.53
CA LEU A 165 -12.59 -3.85 18.45
C LEU A 165 -11.80 -3.21 19.60
N LEU A 166 -11.29 -1.98 19.41
CA LEU A 166 -10.57 -1.23 20.44
C LEU A 166 -11.50 -0.84 21.60
N GLN A 167 -12.78 -0.57 21.34
CA GLN A 167 -13.77 -0.37 22.40
C GLN A 167 -13.86 -1.59 23.31
N GLY A 168 -13.93 -2.79 22.73
CA GLY A 168 -13.92 -4.04 23.47
C GLY A 168 -12.61 -4.29 24.25
N VAL A 169 -11.48 -3.76 23.78
CA VAL A 169 -10.21 -3.79 24.54
C VAL A 169 -10.32 -2.89 25.78
N TYR A 170 -10.81 -1.65 25.61
CA TYR A 170 -10.94 -0.69 26.71
C TYR A 170 -11.99 -1.14 27.74
N GLN A 171 -13.14 -1.67 27.29
CA GLN A 171 -14.15 -2.27 28.16
C GLN A 171 -13.57 -3.41 29.00
N ARG A 172 -12.76 -4.31 28.40
CA ARG A 172 -12.11 -5.39 29.16
C ARG A 172 -11.15 -4.86 30.23
N ILE A 173 -10.36 -3.83 29.93
CA ILE A 173 -9.47 -3.21 30.91
C ILE A 173 -10.29 -2.57 32.02
N ALA A 174 -11.37 -1.86 31.68
CA ALA A 174 -12.27 -1.23 32.66
C ALA A 174 -12.95 -2.28 33.58
N HIS A 175 -13.54 -3.34 33.03
CA HIS A 175 -14.18 -4.40 33.84
C HIS A 175 -13.20 -5.10 34.79
N GLN A 176 -11.94 -5.26 34.38
CA GLN A 176 -10.92 -5.85 35.26
C GLN A 176 -10.61 -4.96 36.47
N GLN A 177 -10.67 -3.64 36.31
CA GLN A 177 -10.35 -2.67 37.36
C GLN A 177 -11.58 -2.25 38.17
N PHE A 178 -12.77 -2.29 37.56
CA PHE A 178 -14.05 -1.93 38.17
C PHE A 178 -15.05 -3.09 38.09
N PRO A 179 -14.82 -4.21 38.79
CA PRO A 179 -15.65 -5.42 38.67
C PRO A 179 -17.08 -5.25 39.19
N GLN A 180 -17.37 -4.17 39.93
CA GLN A 180 -18.71 -3.86 40.44
C GLN A 180 -19.50 -2.92 39.52
N ALA A 181 -18.83 -2.31 38.53
CA ALA A 181 -19.47 -1.37 37.62
C ALA A 181 -20.32 -2.13 36.59
N ASP A 182 -21.52 -1.60 36.30
CA ASP A 182 -22.37 -2.17 35.26
C ASP A 182 -21.91 -1.77 33.84
N ASP A 183 -22.55 -2.34 32.81
CA ASP A 183 -22.18 -2.06 31.43
C ASP A 183 -22.39 -0.59 31.04
N GLN A 184 -23.33 0.14 31.66
CA GLN A 184 -23.57 1.56 31.37
C GLN A 184 -22.44 2.41 31.94
N GLU A 185 -22.04 2.14 33.18
CA GLU A 185 -20.91 2.78 33.85
C GLU A 185 -19.59 2.51 33.12
N ILE A 186 -19.36 1.26 32.71
CA ILE A 186 -18.17 0.88 31.93
C ILE A 186 -18.14 1.59 30.58
N ASN A 187 -19.29 1.68 29.88
CA ASN A 187 -19.37 2.41 28.63
C ASN A 187 -19.13 3.91 28.80
N ALA A 188 -19.63 4.50 29.90
CA ALA A 188 -19.36 5.89 30.24
C ALA A 188 -17.86 6.13 30.47
N LEU A 189 -17.19 5.24 31.23
CA LEU A 189 -15.74 5.28 31.43
C LEU A 189 -14.98 5.18 30.10
N VAL A 190 -15.32 4.20 29.26
CA VAL A 190 -14.68 4.03 27.95
C VAL A 190 -14.85 5.26 27.06
N LYS A 191 -16.01 5.90 27.06
CA LYS A 191 -16.26 7.13 26.30
C LYS A 191 -15.38 8.30 26.74
N THR A 192 -14.89 8.32 27.98
CA THR A 192 -13.92 9.32 28.44
C THR A 192 -12.50 9.09 27.90
N LYS A 193 -12.18 7.85 27.52
CA LYS A 193 -10.83 7.44 27.09
C LYS A 193 -10.73 7.12 25.61
N LEU A 194 -11.83 6.83 24.92
CA LEU A 194 -11.82 6.44 23.52
C LEU A 194 -12.85 7.25 22.72
N GLN A 195 -12.39 7.78 21.60
CA GLN A 195 -13.21 8.41 20.58
C GLN A 195 -12.87 7.80 19.23
N ILE A 196 -13.87 7.49 18.40
CA ILE A 196 -13.68 7.03 17.04
C ILE A 196 -14.33 8.05 16.12
N ILE A 197 -13.53 8.67 15.25
CA ILE A 197 -13.97 9.67 14.29
C ILE A 197 -13.76 9.13 12.88
N ILE A 198 -14.77 9.27 12.03
CA ILE A 198 -14.64 9.14 10.58
C ILE A 198 -14.89 10.50 9.92
N LEU A 199 -13.95 10.93 9.07
CA LEU A 199 -14.15 12.04 8.16
C LEU A 199 -14.43 11.49 6.76
N HIS A 200 -15.57 11.86 6.17
CA HIS A 200 -15.95 11.43 4.83
C HIS A 200 -16.33 12.64 3.95
N ASP A 201 -15.43 13.03 3.05
CA ASP A 201 -15.53 14.31 2.32
C ASP A 201 -16.75 14.40 1.41
N LEU A 202 -17.19 13.30 0.79
CA LEU A 202 -18.34 13.28 -0.12
C LEU A 202 -19.69 13.05 0.58
N TYR A 203 -19.70 12.70 1.87
CA TYR A 203 -20.94 12.45 2.60
C TYR A 203 -22.03 13.53 2.43
N PRO A 204 -21.75 14.84 2.55
CA PRO A 204 -22.79 15.88 2.38
C PRO A 204 -23.32 16.00 0.95
N THR A 205 -22.66 15.39 -0.04
CA THR A 205 -23.09 15.43 -1.45
C THR A 205 -24.05 14.31 -1.82
N TYR A 206 -24.17 13.29 -0.97
CA TYR A 206 -25.06 12.16 -1.20
C TYR A 206 -26.52 12.54 -0.95
N THR A 207 -27.39 12.13 -1.87
CA THR A 207 -28.85 12.26 -1.69
C THR A 207 -29.39 11.16 -0.76
N ASP A 208 -30.59 11.31 -0.20
CA ASP A 208 -31.21 10.27 0.64
C ASP A 208 -31.51 8.95 -0.10
N LYS A 209 -31.45 8.97 -1.44
CA LYS A 209 -31.59 7.77 -2.29
C LYS A 209 -30.25 7.10 -2.60
N ASP A 210 -29.14 7.72 -2.20
CA ASP A 210 -27.81 7.16 -2.41
C ASP A 210 -27.60 5.96 -1.47
N THR A 211 -27.22 4.82 -2.05
CA THR A 211 -27.00 3.59 -1.30
C THR A 211 -25.83 3.73 -0.33
N GLN A 212 -24.78 4.49 -0.69
CA GLN A 212 -23.63 4.72 0.17
C GLN A 212 -24.04 5.49 1.43
N LYS A 213 -24.86 6.55 1.29
CA LYS A 213 -25.40 7.28 2.44
C LYS A 213 -26.27 6.38 3.32
N THR A 214 -27.17 5.61 2.70
CA THR A 214 -28.05 4.69 3.42
C THR A 214 -27.27 3.66 4.25
N ASP A 215 -26.20 3.09 3.68
CA ASP A 215 -25.39 2.10 4.36
C ASP A 215 -24.56 2.71 5.50
N ILE A 216 -24.01 3.92 5.32
CA ILE A 216 -23.32 4.68 6.37
C ILE A 216 -24.30 4.98 7.52
N ASP A 217 -25.47 5.54 7.21
CA ASP A 217 -26.46 5.95 8.22
C ASP A 217 -26.96 4.73 9.01
N ARG A 218 -27.25 3.62 8.32
CA ARG A 218 -27.62 2.35 8.98
C ARG A 218 -26.50 1.84 9.90
N TYR A 219 -25.25 1.94 9.46
CA TYR A 219 -24.12 1.51 10.27
C TYR A 219 -23.96 2.37 11.52
N LEU A 220 -24.03 3.70 11.40
CA LEU A 220 -23.86 4.62 12.54
C LEU A 220 -25.01 4.52 13.54
N VAL A 221 -26.24 4.23 13.10
CA VAL A 221 -27.36 3.94 14.02
C VAL A 221 -27.06 2.71 14.90
N ASN A 222 -26.40 1.69 14.35
CA ASN A 222 -26.02 0.49 15.08
C ASN A 222 -24.70 0.63 15.86
N ASN A 223 -23.96 1.73 15.63
CA ASN A 223 -22.65 2.01 16.23
C ASN A 223 -22.58 3.49 16.64
N PRO A 224 -23.45 3.94 17.58
CA PRO A 224 -23.58 5.35 17.96
C PRO A 224 -22.31 5.94 18.62
N GLU A 225 -21.34 5.11 18.98
CA GLU A 225 -20.02 5.51 19.47
C GLU A 225 -19.10 6.08 18.38
N ILE A 226 -19.41 5.88 17.09
CA ILE A 226 -18.62 6.37 15.96
C ILE A 226 -19.15 7.74 15.52
N GLU A 227 -18.29 8.73 15.49
CA GLU A 227 -18.62 10.10 15.13
C GLU A 227 -18.31 10.34 13.64
N LEU A 228 -19.34 10.63 12.85
CA LEU A 228 -19.18 11.04 11.45
C LEU A 228 -19.05 12.55 11.32
N HIS A 229 -18.04 12.96 10.57
CA HIS A 229 -17.76 14.35 10.23
C HIS A 229 -17.50 14.49 8.72
N TRP A 230 -17.61 15.72 8.24
CA TRP A 230 -17.29 16.12 6.86
C TRP A 230 -16.79 17.57 6.87
N PRO A 231 -15.95 17.98 5.90
CA PRO A 231 -15.45 19.34 5.84
C PRO A 231 -16.60 20.29 5.48
N LYS A 232 -16.96 21.20 6.40
CA LYS A 232 -17.97 22.24 6.14
C LYS A 232 -17.39 23.38 5.33
N ASP A 233 -16.17 23.78 5.67
CA ASP A 233 -15.40 24.82 5.00
C ASP A 233 -14.05 24.22 4.56
N LEU A 234 -13.93 23.86 3.28
CA LEU A 234 -12.68 23.34 2.72
C LEU A 234 -11.61 24.45 2.70
N LEU A 235 -10.78 24.49 3.75
CA LEU A 235 -9.64 25.41 3.85
C LEU A 235 -8.64 25.21 2.71
N HIS A 236 -8.48 23.97 2.26
CA HIS A 236 -7.63 23.62 1.13
C HIS A 236 -8.14 22.32 0.48
N SER A 237 -7.99 22.17 -0.83
CA SER A 237 -8.49 21.01 -1.60
C SER A 237 -7.64 19.74 -1.45
N SER A 238 -6.79 19.66 -0.43
CA SER A 238 -5.93 18.50 -0.17
C SER A 238 -6.49 17.67 0.99
N LYS A 239 -6.03 16.42 1.10
CA LYS A 239 -6.32 15.53 2.24
C LYS A 239 -6.13 16.22 3.59
N TYR A 240 -5.05 16.99 3.72
CA TYR A 240 -4.71 17.70 4.94
C TYR A 240 -5.53 18.97 5.16
N GLY A 241 -6.04 19.60 4.09
CA GLY A 241 -7.06 20.65 4.20
C GLY A 241 -8.38 20.13 4.77
N SER A 242 -8.84 18.96 4.33
CA SER A 242 -9.99 18.27 4.92
C SER A 242 -9.70 17.85 6.37
N PHE A 243 -8.51 17.31 6.64
CA PHE A 243 -8.10 16.92 8.00
C PHE A 243 -8.13 18.10 8.99
N ALA A 244 -7.75 19.31 8.57
CA ALA A 244 -7.75 20.48 9.45
C ALA A 244 -9.14 20.78 10.06
N ASN A 245 -10.21 20.45 9.35
CA ASN A 245 -11.60 20.62 9.83
C ASN A 245 -11.93 19.72 11.03
N ILE A 246 -11.21 18.63 11.24
CA ILE A 246 -11.50 17.69 12.32
C ILE A 246 -10.84 18.08 13.65
N PHE A 247 -9.79 18.91 13.61
CA PHE A 247 -9.00 19.20 14.80
C PHE A 247 -9.80 19.69 16.00
N PRO A 248 -10.79 20.60 15.86
CA PRO A 248 -11.59 21.05 16.99
C PRO A 248 -12.38 19.94 17.70
N TYR A 249 -12.59 18.81 17.03
CA TYR A 249 -13.39 17.69 17.53
C TYR A 249 -12.54 16.56 18.15
N ILE A 250 -11.21 16.61 18.04
CA ILE A 250 -10.31 15.61 18.64
C ILE A 250 -10.25 15.83 20.15
N ARG A 251 -10.63 14.82 20.94
CA ARG A 251 -10.65 14.87 22.41
C ARG A 251 -9.56 14.05 23.10
N GLY A 252 -8.95 13.11 22.39
CA GLY A 252 -7.90 12.25 22.95
C GLY A 252 -6.60 12.99 23.17
N GLU A 253 -5.89 12.66 24.24
CA GLU A 253 -4.49 13.05 24.47
C GLU A 253 -3.60 12.55 23.32
N PHE A 254 -3.96 11.40 22.75
CA PHE A 254 -3.34 10.80 21.59
C PHE A 254 -4.30 10.70 20.41
N LEU A 255 -3.74 10.73 19.20
CA LEU A 255 -4.42 10.54 17.93
C LEU A 255 -3.81 9.35 17.19
N LEU A 256 -4.60 8.32 16.91
CA LEU A 256 -4.25 7.27 15.96
C LEU A 256 -4.84 7.59 14.59
N LYS A 257 -3.99 7.89 13.61
CA LYS A 257 -4.42 8.19 12.23
C LYS A 257 -4.43 6.93 11.36
N LEU A 258 -5.54 6.70 10.68
CA LEU A 258 -5.73 5.61 9.74
C LEU A 258 -6.38 6.15 8.45
N ASP A 259 -5.99 5.60 7.30
CA ASP A 259 -6.77 5.77 6.07
C ASP A 259 -7.93 4.76 6.07
N SER A 260 -8.97 5.03 5.28
CA SER A 260 -10.19 4.21 5.15
C SER A 260 -10.02 2.80 4.56
N ASP A 261 -8.80 2.39 4.26
CA ASP A 261 -8.41 1.06 3.79
C ASP A 261 -7.42 0.41 4.75
N HIS A 262 -7.41 0.84 6.02
CA HIS A 262 -6.67 0.14 7.06
C HIS A 262 -7.56 -0.87 7.76
N HIS A 263 -6.95 -1.88 8.31
CA HIS A 263 -7.63 -2.78 9.23
C HIS A 263 -6.65 -3.23 10.29
N ALA A 264 -7.15 -3.75 11.39
CA ALA A 264 -6.28 -4.27 12.43
C ALA A 264 -6.95 -5.43 13.14
N ASP A 265 -6.21 -6.51 13.25
CA ASP A 265 -6.67 -7.72 13.90
C ASP A 265 -6.78 -7.54 15.42
N ILE A 266 -7.68 -8.27 16.06
CA ILE A 266 -7.93 -8.14 17.51
C ILE A 266 -6.67 -8.31 18.35
N GLU A 267 -5.78 -9.23 17.98
CA GLU A 267 -4.51 -9.48 18.67
C GLU A 267 -3.46 -8.40 18.43
N GLU A 268 -3.64 -7.53 17.45
CA GLU A 268 -2.80 -6.36 17.20
C GLU A 268 -3.36 -5.14 17.96
N ILE A 269 -4.66 -4.88 17.81
CA ILE A 269 -5.38 -3.79 18.48
C ILE A 269 -5.30 -3.91 20.01
N ALA A 270 -5.31 -5.12 20.56
CA ALA A 270 -5.16 -5.34 21.99
C ALA A 270 -3.87 -4.77 22.58
N TYR A 271 -2.84 -4.55 21.75
CA TYR A 271 -1.58 -3.96 22.18
C TYR A 271 -1.48 -2.44 21.98
N VAL A 272 -2.47 -1.78 21.37
CA VAL A 272 -2.48 -0.32 21.19
C VAL A 272 -2.32 0.43 22.52
N PRO A 273 -3.03 0.09 23.62
CA PRO A 273 -2.84 0.75 24.91
C PRO A 273 -1.41 0.62 25.47
N TYR A 274 -0.67 -0.44 25.11
CA TYR A 274 0.71 -0.63 25.55
C TYR A 274 1.70 0.29 24.81
N LEU A 275 1.33 0.82 23.64
CA LEU A 275 2.15 1.81 22.93
C LEU A 275 2.34 3.08 23.77
N PHE A 276 1.41 3.41 24.68
CA PHE A 276 1.54 4.56 25.58
C PHE A 276 2.74 4.45 26.52
N LYS A 277 3.14 3.23 26.91
CA LYS A 277 4.34 3.01 27.75
C LYS A 277 5.63 3.46 27.05
N ILE A 278 5.66 3.50 25.72
CA ILE A 278 6.81 4.03 24.95
C ILE A 278 6.88 5.55 25.15
N PHE A 279 5.75 6.24 25.17
CA PHE A 279 5.68 7.68 25.43
C PHE A 279 6.03 8.05 26.87
N ASP A 280 5.73 7.17 27.83
CA ASP A 280 6.13 7.37 29.23
C ASP A 280 7.64 7.12 29.41
N ARG A 281 8.19 6.11 28.73
CA ARG A 281 9.63 5.80 28.74
C ARG A 281 10.47 6.86 28.02
N TYR A 282 9.94 7.43 26.94
CA TYR A 282 10.57 8.47 26.14
C TYR A 282 9.64 9.69 26.10
N PRO A 283 9.65 10.57 27.12
CA PRO A 283 8.77 11.74 27.19
C PRO A 283 8.84 12.67 25.97
N GLU A 284 10.01 12.73 25.33
CA GLU A 284 10.31 13.46 24.10
C GLU A 284 9.80 12.78 22.82
N CYS A 285 9.30 11.54 22.92
CA CYS A 285 8.58 10.88 21.84
C CYS A 285 7.24 11.57 21.61
N ASN A 286 6.95 11.89 20.35
CA ASN A 286 5.73 12.59 19.98
C ASN A 286 4.91 11.85 18.93
N ALA A 287 5.52 10.91 18.23
CA ALA A 287 4.81 9.98 17.38
C ALA A 287 5.45 8.59 17.42
N ILE A 288 4.62 7.57 17.27
CA ILE A 288 5.03 6.18 17.08
C ILE A 288 4.47 5.71 15.74
N GLY A 289 5.39 5.42 14.83
CA GLY A 289 5.10 4.62 13.65
C GLY A 289 5.00 3.15 14.03
N PHE A 290 4.15 2.41 13.33
CA PHE A 290 3.98 0.98 13.53
C PHE A 290 4.17 0.24 12.20
N ARG A 291 4.40 -1.06 12.31
CA ARG A 291 4.53 -1.94 11.15
C ARG A 291 3.23 -1.95 10.35
N LEU A 292 3.33 -1.86 9.02
CA LEU A 292 2.20 -2.11 8.13
C LEU A 292 2.40 -3.39 7.33
N TYR A 293 1.29 -4.02 6.99
CA TYR A 293 1.26 -5.13 6.02
C TYR A 293 0.12 -4.97 5.04
N ALA A 294 0.27 -5.50 3.84
CA ALA A 294 -0.81 -5.57 2.88
C ALA A 294 -1.79 -6.72 3.21
N PHE A 295 -3.02 -6.40 3.58
CA PHE A 295 -3.98 -7.43 4.01
C PHE A 295 -4.61 -8.17 2.84
N ASN A 296 -4.66 -7.53 1.68
CA ASN A 296 -5.16 -8.11 0.44
C ASN A 296 -4.02 -8.72 -0.40
N GLU A 297 -2.91 -9.14 0.21
CA GLU A 297 -1.76 -9.76 -0.47
C GLU A 297 -2.16 -10.93 -1.37
N GLN A 298 -3.15 -11.73 -0.97
CA GLN A 298 -3.59 -12.92 -1.70
C GLN A 298 -4.58 -12.60 -2.82
N TYR A 299 -5.03 -11.34 -2.93
CA TYR A 299 -6.14 -10.97 -3.80
C TYR A 299 -5.86 -11.23 -5.28
N ASN A 300 -4.65 -10.96 -5.76
CA ASN A 300 -4.20 -11.34 -7.09
C ASN A 300 -2.67 -11.25 -7.20
N PHE A 301 -2.14 -11.47 -8.40
CA PHE A 301 -0.71 -11.45 -8.62
C PHE A 301 -0.06 -10.07 -8.41
N VAL A 302 -0.75 -8.99 -8.79
CA VAL A 302 -0.24 -7.61 -8.62
C VAL A 302 -0.15 -7.25 -7.15
N THR A 303 -1.24 -7.46 -6.40
CA THR A 303 -1.26 -7.24 -4.95
C THR A 303 -0.19 -8.07 -4.27
N HIS A 304 0.01 -9.34 -4.64
CA HIS A 304 1.06 -10.17 -4.07
C HIS A 304 2.47 -9.55 -4.22
N LEU A 305 2.85 -9.16 -5.44
CA LEU A 305 4.16 -8.56 -5.68
C LEU A 305 4.33 -7.20 -4.97
N ALA A 306 3.30 -6.34 -5.02
CA ALA A 306 3.29 -5.05 -4.33
C ALA A 306 3.47 -5.23 -2.81
N SER A 307 2.71 -6.16 -2.24
CA SER A 307 2.74 -6.50 -0.82
C SER A 307 4.11 -6.95 -0.36
N LEU A 308 4.79 -7.81 -1.12
CA LEU A 308 6.13 -8.28 -0.75
C LEU A 308 7.13 -7.13 -0.59
N SER A 309 7.14 -6.18 -1.53
CA SER A 309 8.01 -5.01 -1.43
C SER A 309 7.63 -4.09 -0.28
N ASN A 310 6.34 -3.76 -0.15
CA ASN A 310 5.87 -2.82 0.87
C ASN A 310 6.07 -3.40 2.27
N ASN A 311 5.74 -4.67 2.48
CA ASN A 311 5.93 -5.34 3.76
C ASN A 311 7.42 -5.41 4.13
N ALA A 312 8.31 -5.63 3.16
CA ALA A 312 9.75 -5.61 3.40
C ALA A 312 10.25 -4.21 3.81
N TRP A 313 9.76 -3.16 3.15
CA TRP A 313 10.10 -1.78 3.46
C TRP A 313 9.60 -1.34 4.84
N TRP A 314 8.31 -1.58 5.15
CA TRP A 314 7.67 -1.21 6.43
C TRP A 314 8.29 -1.88 7.65
N VAL A 315 9.06 -2.96 7.44
CA VAL A 315 9.77 -3.69 8.51
C VAL A 315 11.23 -3.31 8.52
N HIS A 316 11.98 -3.65 7.48
CA HIS A 316 13.44 -3.61 7.53
C HIS A 316 13.98 -2.20 7.38
N ASP A 317 13.43 -1.40 6.46
CA ASP A 317 13.86 -0.01 6.27
C ASP A 317 13.54 0.81 7.52
N LEU A 318 12.33 0.67 8.07
CA LEU A 318 11.92 1.43 9.26
C LEU A 318 12.64 1.01 10.53
N ARG A 319 12.99 -0.26 10.71
CA ARG A 319 13.88 -0.70 11.80
C ARG A 319 15.20 0.04 11.75
N VAL A 320 15.87 0.04 10.59
CA VAL A 320 17.17 0.69 10.42
C VAL A 320 17.06 2.20 10.62
N LYS A 321 16.02 2.82 10.06
CA LYS A 321 15.75 4.26 10.23
C LYS A 321 15.50 4.65 11.67
N CYS A 322 14.80 3.81 12.44
CA CYS A 322 14.60 4.02 13.87
C CYS A 322 15.93 4.03 14.64
N LEU A 323 16.86 3.14 14.30
CA LEU A 323 18.19 3.06 14.94
C LEU A 323 19.03 4.31 14.69
N VAL A 324 18.90 4.92 13.51
CA VAL A 324 19.62 6.16 13.16
C VAL A 324 18.80 7.42 13.47
N GLY A 325 17.67 7.30 14.18
CA GLY A 325 16.82 8.45 14.53
C GLY A 325 16.13 9.13 13.34
N GLY A 326 16.10 8.50 12.16
CA GLY A 326 15.43 8.95 10.94
C GLY A 326 14.00 8.40 10.79
N GLY A 327 13.31 8.16 11.91
CA GLY A 327 11.92 7.71 11.88
C GLY A 327 11.05 8.73 11.14
N GLY A 328 10.45 8.33 10.01
CA GLY A 328 9.65 9.22 9.17
C GLY A 328 8.17 9.27 9.55
N VAL A 329 7.49 10.34 9.12
CA VAL A 329 6.03 10.43 9.16
C VAL A 329 5.47 9.97 7.81
N TYR A 330 4.77 8.83 7.80
CA TYR A 330 4.24 8.22 6.57
C TYR A 330 2.70 8.13 6.62
N GLY A 331 2.07 9.22 7.09
CA GLY A 331 0.62 9.39 7.14
C GLY A 331 -0.13 8.63 8.27
N LYS A 332 0.43 7.53 8.78
CA LYS A 332 -0.23 6.57 9.68
C LYS A 332 0.59 6.34 10.94
N MET A 333 0.06 6.75 12.10
CA MET A 333 0.81 6.72 13.36
C MET A 333 -0.07 7.05 14.56
N LEU A 334 0.45 6.72 15.73
CA LEU A 334 -0.03 7.21 17.02
C LEU A 334 0.75 8.47 17.41
N ILE A 335 0.08 9.60 17.62
CA ILE A 335 0.69 10.92 17.84
C ILE A 335 0.14 11.53 19.13
N ARG A 336 0.96 12.28 19.87
CA ARG A 336 0.44 13.20 20.90
C ARG A 336 -0.36 14.32 20.25
N THR A 337 -1.63 14.48 20.59
CA THR A 337 -2.53 15.48 20.00
C THR A 337 -2.00 16.90 20.19
N ARG A 338 -1.43 17.22 21.36
CA ARG A 338 -0.84 18.55 21.64
C ARG A 338 0.21 18.95 20.59
N SER A 339 1.00 17.99 20.12
CA SER A 339 2.10 18.22 19.20
C SER A 339 1.60 18.55 17.80
N LEU A 340 0.37 18.17 17.46
CA LEU A 340 -0.29 18.56 16.22
C LEU A 340 -0.66 20.04 16.23
N LEU A 341 -1.18 20.52 17.37
CA LEU A 341 -1.68 21.88 17.56
C LEU A 341 -0.55 22.90 17.70
N GLU A 342 0.43 22.61 18.55
CA GLU A 342 1.51 23.57 18.88
C GLU A 342 2.48 23.82 17.72
N LYS A 343 2.46 22.98 16.69
CA LYS A 343 3.57 22.87 15.72
C LYS A 343 3.11 22.88 14.27
N GLU A 344 1.83 23.21 14.04
CA GLU A 344 1.24 23.30 12.71
C GLU A 344 1.49 22.04 11.88
N PHE A 345 1.19 20.86 12.42
CA PHE A 345 1.53 19.59 11.77
C PHE A 345 0.90 19.44 10.37
N ILE A 346 -0.24 20.09 10.13
CA ILE A 346 -0.91 20.08 8.83
C ILE A 346 -0.21 21.04 7.87
N GLN A 347 0.47 20.46 6.87
CA GLN A 347 1.20 21.18 5.82
C GLN A 347 0.60 20.86 4.44
N PRO A 348 -0.34 21.68 3.91
CA PRO A 348 -1.04 21.39 2.66
C PRO A 348 -0.22 21.71 1.40
N ASP A 349 1.00 22.22 1.54
CA ASP A 349 1.83 22.79 0.46
C ASP A 349 2.41 21.76 -0.52
N SER A 350 2.29 20.46 -0.24
CA SER A 350 2.76 19.39 -1.12
C SER A 350 1.80 18.20 -1.12
N VAL A 351 1.86 17.42 -2.20
CA VAL A 351 1.20 16.12 -2.33
C VAL A 351 1.81 15.07 -1.39
N ALA A 352 3.02 15.29 -0.86
CA ALA A 352 3.60 14.51 0.22
C ALA A 352 3.54 15.29 1.54
N GLU A 353 2.31 15.54 1.99
CA GLU A 353 2.05 16.36 3.18
C GLU A 353 2.61 15.75 4.47
N ASP A 354 2.76 14.42 4.50
CA ASP A 354 3.35 13.66 5.60
C ASP A 354 4.86 13.88 5.71
N MET A 355 5.57 13.94 4.58
CA MET A 355 6.98 14.31 4.53
C MET A 355 7.23 15.74 5.03
N LEU A 356 6.34 16.67 4.69
CA LEU A 356 6.43 18.04 5.22
C LEU A 356 6.14 18.10 6.72
N ALA A 357 5.16 17.35 7.19
CA ALA A 357 4.92 17.20 8.62
C ALA A 357 6.15 16.64 9.35
N MET A 358 6.85 15.66 8.76
CA MET A 358 8.12 15.14 9.29
C MET A 358 9.21 16.22 9.36
N ALA A 359 9.38 17.01 8.30
CA ALA A 359 10.36 18.09 8.27
C ALA A 359 10.08 19.14 9.36
N ARG A 360 8.81 19.52 9.53
CA ARG A 360 8.37 20.41 10.61
C ARG A 360 8.68 19.82 11.99
N LEU A 361 8.34 18.55 12.21
CA LEU A 361 8.60 17.90 13.48
C LEU A 361 10.10 17.81 13.79
N SER A 362 10.91 17.53 12.78
CA SER A 362 12.36 17.45 12.93
C SER A 362 12.98 18.77 13.38
N ILE A 363 12.50 19.91 12.83
CA ILE A 363 12.96 21.25 13.23
C ILE A 363 12.74 21.52 14.72
N TYR A 364 11.66 20.96 15.29
CA TYR A 364 11.34 21.07 16.72
C TYR A 364 11.91 19.92 17.57
N GLU A 365 12.93 19.22 17.07
CA GLU A 365 13.66 18.15 17.77
C GLU A 365 12.78 16.97 18.21
N PHE A 366 11.62 16.79 17.57
CA PHE A 366 10.73 15.70 17.95
C PHE A 366 11.37 14.34 17.68
N GLN A 367 11.12 13.43 18.61
CA GLN A 367 11.45 12.03 18.41
C GLN A 367 10.24 11.29 17.85
N ILE A 368 10.49 10.59 16.76
CA ILE A 368 9.56 9.63 16.15
C ILE A 368 10.16 8.26 16.41
N GLN A 369 9.41 7.42 17.12
CA GLN A 369 9.80 6.04 17.38
C GLN A 369 9.10 5.10 16.40
N PHE A 370 9.70 3.94 16.17
CA PHE A 370 9.07 2.85 15.43
C PHE A 370 8.85 1.66 16.37
N SER A 371 7.67 1.05 16.29
CA SER A 371 7.30 -0.07 17.13
C SER A 371 6.71 -1.21 16.31
N GLU A 372 7.24 -2.41 16.48
CA GLU A 372 6.69 -3.64 15.89
C GLU A 372 5.61 -4.29 16.76
N LEU A 373 5.29 -3.66 17.88
CA LEU A 373 4.36 -4.16 18.88
C LEU A 373 2.94 -4.30 18.33
N VAL A 374 2.57 -3.41 17.42
CA VAL A 374 1.32 -3.38 16.70
C VAL A 374 1.64 -3.40 15.22
N GLU A 375 0.87 -4.18 14.47
CA GLU A 375 0.87 -4.23 13.03
C GLU A 375 -0.54 -3.90 12.54
N ILE A 376 -0.64 -2.94 11.62
CA ILE A 376 -1.90 -2.50 11.04
C ILE A 376 -1.88 -2.88 9.56
N GLY A 377 -2.92 -3.55 9.10
CA GLY A 377 -3.03 -3.89 7.70
C GLY A 377 -3.46 -2.68 6.87
N GLN A 378 -2.93 -2.58 5.66
CA GLN A 378 -3.26 -1.56 4.67
C GLN A 378 -3.72 -2.23 3.37
N GLY A 379 -4.59 -1.56 2.64
CA GLY A 379 -4.97 -1.96 1.30
C GLY A 379 -3.87 -1.70 0.27
N GLU A 380 -3.59 -2.67 -0.58
CA GLU A 380 -2.78 -2.47 -1.78
C GLU A 380 -3.60 -2.38 -3.06
N ASP A 381 -3.18 -1.52 -3.99
CA ASP A 381 -3.85 -1.38 -5.28
C ASP A 381 -3.92 -2.73 -6.02
N ILE A 382 -5.12 -3.09 -6.47
CA ILE A 382 -5.37 -4.39 -7.08
C ILE A 382 -4.96 -4.49 -8.56
N SER A 383 -4.51 -3.41 -9.18
CA SER A 383 -4.14 -3.37 -10.59
C SER A 383 -2.79 -2.68 -10.80
N TYR A 384 -2.09 -3.07 -11.87
CA TYR A 384 -0.81 -2.46 -12.24
C TYR A 384 -0.94 -0.94 -12.40
N TYR A 385 -2.04 -0.47 -13.01
CA TYR A 385 -2.28 0.97 -13.21
C TYR A 385 -2.66 1.71 -11.92
N GLY A 386 -3.39 1.08 -11.01
CA GLY A 386 -3.65 1.63 -9.68
C GLY A 386 -2.34 1.87 -8.94
N LEU A 387 -1.50 0.84 -8.88
CA LEU A 387 -0.19 0.94 -8.24
C LEU A 387 0.72 1.93 -8.95
N LYS A 388 0.75 1.95 -10.30
CA LYS A 388 1.48 2.94 -11.09
C LYS A 388 1.13 4.36 -10.64
N ARG A 389 -0.16 4.66 -10.47
CA ARG A 389 -0.62 5.97 -9.98
C ARG A 389 -0.15 6.23 -8.55
N LYS A 390 -0.29 5.26 -7.64
CA LYS A 390 0.17 5.38 -6.25
C LYS A 390 1.66 5.68 -6.18
N LEU A 391 2.49 4.87 -6.84
CA LEU A 391 3.95 5.02 -6.86
C LEU A 391 4.40 6.32 -7.55
N GLY A 392 3.69 6.74 -8.59
CA GLY A 392 3.98 8.01 -9.26
C GLY A 392 3.80 9.24 -8.35
N ARG A 393 2.85 9.19 -7.41
CA ARG A 393 2.68 10.26 -6.41
C ARG A 393 3.86 10.35 -5.46
N TYR A 394 4.48 9.23 -5.09
CA TYR A 394 5.62 9.24 -4.17
C TYR A 394 6.82 9.95 -4.79
N VAL A 395 7.12 9.68 -6.06
CA VAL A 395 8.19 10.40 -6.78
C VAL A 395 7.91 11.89 -6.84
N ALA A 396 6.71 12.25 -7.26
CA ALA A 396 6.36 13.65 -7.46
C ALA A 396 6.33 14.41 -6.13
N GLY A 397 5.72 13.82 -5.10
CA GLY A 397 5.64 14.38 -3.75
C GLY A 397 7.01 14.50 -3.08
N ALA A 398 7.92 13.54 -3.26
CA ALA A 398 9.28 13.64 -2.73
C ALA A 398 10.02 14.83 -3.32
N ILE A 399 10.01 15.01 -4.65
CA ILE A 399 10.69 16.11 -5.31
C ILE A 399 10.10 17.46 -4.94
N GLU A 400 8.77 17.59 -4.99
CA GLU A 400 8.12 18.84 -4.59
C GLU A 400 8.38 19.17 -3.12
N SER A 401 8.35 18.18 -2.23
CA SER A 401 8.70 18.35 -0.82
C SER A 401 10.10 18.90 -0.66
N THR A 402 11.09 18.36 -1.36
CA THR A 402 12.48 18.87 -1.29
C THR A 402 12.63 20.30 -1.78
N ALA A 403 11.73 20.76 -2.67
CA ALA A 403 11.74 22.11 -3.19
C ALA A 403 11.09 23.12 -2.22
N THR A 404 10.29 22.65 -1.25
CA THR A 404 9.58 23.52 -0.31
C THR A 404 10.50 24.26 0.64
N LYS A 405 10.01 25.39 1.16
CA LYS A 405 10.71 26.20 2.17
C LYS A 405 10.98 25.38 3.44
N LEU A 406 9.97 24.64 3.92
CA LEU A 406 10.03 23.88 5.16
C LEU A 406 11.10 22.78 5.14
N TYR A 407 11.20 22.04 4.03
CA TYR A 407 12.24 21.02 3.90
C TYR A 407 13.65 21.64 3.89
N LYS A 408 13.82 22.77 3.19
CA LYS A 408 15.09 23.51 3.18
C LYS A 408 15.44 24.03 4.58
N GLU A 409 14.46 24.54 5.32
CA GLU A 409 14.63 24.96 6.72
C GLU A 409 15.11 23.81 7.61
N MET A 410 14.53 22.61 7.45
CA MET A 410 15.00 21.42 8.16
C MET A 410 16.47 21.10 7.85
N LEU A 411 16.89 21.19 6.59
CA LEU A 411 18.28 20.90 6.19
C LEU A 411 19.29 21.93 6.73
N ILE A 412 18.92 23.20 6.83
CA ILE A 412 19.83 24.25 7.34
C ILE A 412 19.77 24.42 8.86
N SER A 413 18.68 23.99 9.50
CA SER A 413 18.47 24.15 10.95
C SER A 413 19.58 23.48 11.77
N SER A 414 20.16 24.20 12.73
CA SER A 414 21.12 23.64 13.68
C SER A 414 20.49 22.68 14.70
N ALA A 415 19.17 22.75 14.88
CA ALA A 415 18.43 21.86 15.78
C ALA A 415 18.30 20.43 15.21
N VAL A 416 18.40 20.27 13.89
CA VAL A 416 18.31 18.95 13.25
C VAL A 416 19.72 18.32 13.17
N PRO A 417 19.97 17.16 13.78
CA PRO A 417 21.26 16.49 13.66
C PRO A 417 21.60 16.10 12.22
N LEU A 418 22.90 16.10 11.88
CA LEU A 418 23.38 15.76 10.54
C LEU A 418 22.88 14.39 10.06
N HIS A 419 22.86 13.38 10.94
CA HIS A 419 22.41 12.04 10.57
C HIS A 419 20.94 12.01 10.11
N ARG A 420 20.04 12.81 10.71
CA ARG A 420 18.63 12.91 10.30
C ARG A 420 18.48 13.64 8.96
N LYS A 421 19.29 14.67 8.74
CA LYS A 421 19.35 15.37 7.44
C LYS A 421 19.80 14.42 6.33
N LEU A 422 20.86 13.66 6.59
CA LEU A 422 21.39 12.69 5.64
C LEU A 422 20.41 11.55 5.36
N GLU A 423 19.72 11.03 6.38
CA GLU A 423 18.68 10.01 6.18
C GLU A 423 17.53 10.56 5.33
N SER A 424 17.03 11.76 5.64
CA SER A 424 15.97 12.38 4.87
C SER A 424 16.38 12.63 3.42
N LEU A 425 17.62 13.11 3.21
CA LEU A 425 18.20 13.28 1.87
C LEU A 425 18.35 11.95 1.15
N PHE A 426 18.78 10.89 1.82
CA PHE A 426 18.90 9.56 1.25
C PHE A 426 17.54 9.06 0.75
N MET A 427 16.50 9.19 1.57
CA MET A 427 15.13 8.79 1.23
C MET A 427 14.62 9.47 -0.04
N VAL A 428 14.78 10.79 -0.16
CA VAL A 428 14.34 11.54 -1.36
C VAL A 428 15.25 11.31 -2.56
N SER A 429 16.54 11.06 -2.32
CA SER A 429 17.53 10.84 -3.39
C SER A 429 17.27 9.55 -4.17
N TYR A 430 16.60 8.55 -3.58
CA TYR A 430 16.25 7.29 -4.26
C TYR A 430 15.67 7.52 -5.66
N TYR A 431 14.72 8.45 -5.80
CA TYR A 431 14.09 8.76 -7.09
C TYR A 431 14.99 9.54 -8.06
N LEU A 432 15.88 10.40 -7.54
CA LEU A 432 16.88 11.09 -8.36
C LEU A 432 17.99 10.15 -8.83
N VAL A 433 18.38 9.19 -8.00
CA VAL A 433 19.35 8.15 -8.35
C VAL A 433 18.82 7.28 -9.48
N GLN A 434 17.54 6.90 -9.44
CA GLN A 434 16.90 6.17 -10.54
C GLN A 434 16.93 6.94 -11.87
N LEU A 435 16.75 8.27 -11.83
CA LEU A 435 16.94 9.13 -13.01
C LEU A 435 18.38 9.04 -13.54
N ILE A 436 19.36 9.24 -12.66
CA ILE A 436 20.78 9.23 -13.04
C ILE A 436 21.13 7.88 -13.66
N ILE A 437 20.63 6.78 -13.10
CA ILE A 437 20.78 5.44 -13.63
C ILE A 437 20.18 5.34 -15.04
N ALA A 438 18.94 5.78 -15.24
CA ALA A 438 18.29 5.73 -16.55
C ALA A 438 19.04 6.57 -17.60
N LEU A 439 19.48 7.79 -17.25
CA LEU A 439 20.28 8.64 -18.13
C LEU A 439 21.64 8.03 -18.45
N ALA A 440 22.33 7.47 -17.45
CA ALA A 440 23.59 6.76 -17.67
C ALA A 440 23.40 5.57 -18.61
N HIS A 441 22.31 4.80 -18.47
CA HIS A 441 21.97 3.72 -19.40
C HIS A 441 21.82 4.23 -20.83
N PHE A 442 21.06 5.31 -21.04
CA PHE A 442 20.90 5.91 -22.36
C PHE A 442 22.21 6.42 -22.95
N LEU A 443 23.03 7.10 -22.15
CA LEU A 443 24.33 7.60 -22.59
C LEU A 443 25.28 6.46 -22.95
N ILE A 444 25.30 5.38 -22.16
CA ILE A 444 26.11 4.20 -22.46
C ILE A 444 25.68 3.56 -23.78
N LEU A 445 24.38 3.34 -23.96
CA LEU A 445 23.82 2.78 -25.20
C LEU A 445 24.08 3.66 -26.40
N PHE A 446 23.89 4.97 -26.25
CA PHE A 446 24.09 5.93 -27.33
C PHE A 446 25.55 5.98 -27.77
N ALA A 447 26.49 6.12 -26.83
CA ALA A 447 27.89 6.18 -27.19
C ALA A 447 28.42 4.80 -27.66
N TRP A 448 27.90 3.68 -27.16
CA TRP A 448 28.15 2.36 -27.75
C TRP A 448 27.62 2.27 -29.20
N ALA A 449 26.43 2.80 -29.47
CA ALA A 449 25.86 2.90 -30.82
C ALA A 449 26.65 3.84 -31.74
N LEU A 450 27.53 4.69 -31.20
CA LEU A 450 28.48 5.52 -31.96
C LEU A 450 29.90 4.92 -32.00
N ASN A 451 30.06 3.67 -31.55
CA ASN A 451 31.35 2.98 -31.45
C ASN A 451 32.38 3.70 -30.56
N LEU A 452 31.90 4.45 -29.56
CA LEU A 452 32.74 5.04 -28.54
C LEU A 452 33.00 4.01 -27.44
N LYS A 453 34.28 3.79 -27.12
CA LYS A 453 34.72 2.81 -26.11
C LYS A 453 34.48 3.33 -24.68
N ILE A 454 33.23 3.51 -24.27
CA ILE A 454 32.91 3.99 -22.91
C ILE A 454 33.51 3.09 -21.82
N MET A 455 33.59 1.79 -22.11
CA MET A 455 34.13 0.80 -21.19
C MET A 455 35.65 0.89 -21.00
N SER A 456 36.38 1.67 -21.81
CA SER A 456 37.77 2.01 -21.48
C SER A 456 37.86 3.02 -20.33
N PHE A 457 36.77 3.73 -20.02
CA PHE A 457 36.68 4.70 -18.93
C PHE A 457 35.93 4.16 -17.71
N PHE A 458 35.02 3.20 -17.92
CA PHE A 458 34.28 2.52 -16.85
C PHE A 458 34.55 1.01 -16.89
N PRO A 459 35.36 0.46 -15.96
CA PRO A 459 35.63 -0.96 -15.92
C PRO A 459 34.33 -1.76 -15.85
N LEU A 460 34.19 -2.77 -16.71
CA LEU A 460 33.03 -3.66 -16.74
C LEU A 460 32.61 -4.16 -15.35
N PRO A 461 33.53 -4.59 -14.46
CA PRO A 461 33.15 -5.00 -13.11
C PRO A 461 32.47 -3.90 -12.30
N ALA A 462 32.85 -2.63 -12.47
CA ALA A 462 32.24 -1.52 -11.74
C ALA A 462 30.81 -1.23 -12.21
N VAL A 463 30.54 -1.32 -13.52
CA VAL A 463 29.20 -1.15 -14.08
C VAL A 463 28.29 -2.31 -13.67
N LEU A 464 28.78 -3.55 -13.81
CA LEU A 464 28.02 -4.74 -13.41
C LEU A 464 27.76 -4.77 -11.91
N PHE A 465 28.77 -4.44 -11.10
CA PHE A 465 28.65 -4.41 -9.64
C PHE A 465 27.72 -3.28 -9.20
N GLY A 466 27.83 -2.07 -9.76
CA GLY A 466 26.92 -0.97 -9.43
C GLY A 466 25.47 -1.28 -9.81
N TYR A 467 25.25 -1.86 -10.99
CA TYR A 467 23.93 -2.29 -11.44
C TYR A 467 23.36 -3.41 -10.57
N LEU A 468 24.15 -4.44 -10.27
CA LEU A 468 23.78 -5.54 -9.39
C LEU A 468 23.48 -5.03 -7.98
N VAL A 469 24.33 -4.17 -7.39
CA VAL A 469 24.10 -3.63 -6.05
C VAL A 469 22.79 -2.85 -6.00
N VAL A 470 22.52 -1.97 -6.95
CA VAL A 470 21.26 -1.19 -6.95
C VAL A 470 20.04 -2.11 -7.16
N ALA A 471 20.12 -3.05 -8.10
CA ALA A 471 19.01 -3.99 -8.35
C ALA A 471 18.80 -4.98 -7.19
N LEU A 472 19.87 -5.31 -6.46
CA LEU A 472 19.83 -6.28 -5.37
C LEU A 472 19.48 -5.68 -4.02
N VAL A 473 19.69 -4.38 -3.76
CA VAL A 473 19.37 -3.77 -2.46
C VAL A 473 17.88 -3.92 -2.12
N ASP A 474 16.98 -3.54 -3.04
CA ASP A 474 15.54 -3.71 -2.84
C ASP A 474 15.16 -5.20 -2.74
N SER A 475 15.85 -6.07 -3.49
CA SER A 475 15.58 -7.51 -3.49
C SER A 475 16.10 -8.20 -2.22
N PHE A 476 17.17 -7.71 -1.60
CA PHE A 476 17.70 -8.21 -0.33
C PHE A 476 16.71 -7.96 0.81
N TYR A 477 16.05 -6.80 0.85
CA TYR A 477 15.00 -6.56 1.84
C TYR A 477 13.84 -7.55 1.71
N VAL A 478 13.43 -7.85 0.48
CA VAL A 478 12.39 -8.86 0.21
C VAL A 478 12.86 -10.25 0.63
N TRP A 479 14.12 -10.60 0.38
CA TRP A 479 14.69 -11.87 0.81
C TRP A 479 14.70 -12.00 2.33
N ILE A 480 15.17 -10.97 3.05
CA ILE A 480 15.19 -10.94 4.53
C ILE A 480 13.75 -11.06 5.07
N HIS A 481 12.79 -10.37 4.45
CA HIS A 481 11.38 -10.46 4.83
C HIS A 481 10.84 -11.89 4.72
N MET A 482 11.10 -12.56 3.59
CA MET A 482 10.69 -13.97 3.39
C MET A 482 11.43 -14.92 4.33
N TYR A 483 12.72 -14.66 4.59
CA TYR A 483 13.51 -15.39 5.58
C TYR A 483 12.89 -15.32 6.97
N GLU A 484 12.53 -14.14 7.45
CA GLU A 484 11.92 -13.96 8.78
C GLU A 484 10.53 -14.60 8.86
N ARG A 485 9.73 -14.55 7.79
CA ARG A 485 8.36 -15.09 7.76
C ARG A 485 8.31 -16.61 7.69
N GLU A 486 9.20 -17.23 6.92
CA GLU A 486 9.11 -18.66 6.56
C GLU A 486 10.31 -19.51 6.99
N GLY A 487 11.38 -18.88 7.47
CA GLY A 487 12.67 -19.51 7.74
C GLY A 487 13.60 -19.52 6.53
N ILE A 488 14.90 -19.76 6.76
CA ILE A 488 15.96 -19.57 5.75
C ILE A 488 15.78 -20.37 4.47
N LEU A 489 15.49 -21.67 4.58
CA LEU A 489 15.40 -22.54 3.41
C LEU A 489 14.14 -22.24 2.59
N ARG A 490 12.98 -22.12 3.25
CA ARG A 490 11.69 -21.87 2.58
C ARG A 490 11.62 -20.45 2.04
N GLY A 491 12.00 -19.47 2.84
CA GLY A 491 12.06 -18.06 2.44
C GLY A 491 13.02 -17.82 1.28
N THR A 492 14.21 -18.42 1.28
CA THR A 492 15.15 -18.30 0.15
C THR A 492 14.61 -18.96 -1.11
N LYS A 493 14.01 -20.16 -1.00
CA LYS A 493 13.38 -20.82 -2.15
C LYS A 493 12.25 -19.96 -2.74
N ARG A 494 11.37 -19.42 -1.88
CA ARG A 494 10.27 -18.53 -2.31
C ARG A 494 10.83 -17.27 -2.98
N TYR A 495 11.85 -16.65 -2.40
CA TYR A 495 12.51 -15.48 -2.96
C TYR A 495 13.05 -15.73 -4.36
N LEU A 496 13.75 -16.84 -4.59
CA LEU A 496 14.30 -17.18 -5.91
C LEU A 496 13.21 -17.38 -6.96
N VAL A 497 12.08 -17.98 -6.59
CA VAL A 497 10.91 -18.15 -7.48
C VAL A 497 10.26 -16.80 -7.81
N THR A 498 10.26 -15.86 -6.88
CA THR A 498 9.62 -14.55 -7.02
C THR A 498 10.54 -13.47 -7.59
N LEU A 499 11.85 -13.72 -7.68
CA LEU A 499 12.85 -12.73 -8.12
C LEU A 499 12.56 -12.16 -9.51
N VAL A 500 12.34 -13.02 -10.51
CA VAL A 500 12.08 -12.58 -11.89
C VAL A 500 10.75 -11.81 -12.00
N PRO A 501 9.62 -12.30 -11.45
CA PRO A 501 8.40 -11.52 -11.32
C PRO A 501 8.58 -10.15 -10.68
N MET A 502 9.31 -10.06 -9.56
CA MET A 502 9.57 -8.81 -8.86
C MET A 502 10.40 -7.85 -9.69
N MET A 503 11.43 -8.36 -10.37
CA MET A 503 12.26 -7.56 -11.29
C MET A 503 11.41 -6.97 -12.42
N LEU A 504 10.55 -7.77 -13.04
CA LEU A 504 9.63 -7.29 -14.08
C LEU A 504 8.65 -6.25 -13.54
N PHE A 505 8.10 -6.50 -12.35
CA PHE A 505 7.12 -5.62 -11.71
C PHE A 505 7.71 -4.27 -11.32
N HIS A 506 8.72 -4.26 -10.45
CA HIS A 506 9.33 -3.02 -9.95
C HIS A 506 10.15 -2.32 -11.04
N GLY A 507 10.89 -3.10 -11.84
CA GLY A 507 11.64 -2.57 -12.96
C GLY A 507 10.75 -1.86 -13.99
N GLY A 508 9.52 -2.34 -14.19
CA GLY A 508 8.53 -1.71 -15.07
C GLY A 508 8.14 -0.28 -14.69
N TYR A 509 8.41 0.14 -13.44
CA TYR A 509 8.13 1.49 -12.99
C TYR A 509 9.30 2.46 -13.16
N PHE A 510 10.51 2.02 -13.55
CA PHE A 510 11.68 2.91 -13.67
C PHE A 510 11.45 4.10 -14.62
N TYR A 511 10.99 3.84 -15.85
CA TYR A 511 10.65 4.93 -16.78
C TYR A 511 9.42 5.71 -16.35
N HIS A 512 8.52 5.10 -15.58
CA HIS A 512 7.42 5.84 -14.99
C HIS A 512 7.90 6.83 -13.92
N TYR A 513 8.88 6.46 -13.09
CA TYR A 513 9.48 7.37 -12.13
C TYR A 513 10.11 8.58 -12.82
N LEU A 514 10.83 8.37 -13.92
CA LEU A 514 11.34 9.45 -14.77
C LEU A 514 10.21 10.34 -15.32
N GLU A 515 9.13 9.74 -15.82
CA GLU A 515 7.96 10.49 -16.30
C GLU A 515 7.36 11.39 -15.20
N GLN A 516 7.23 10.88 -13.98
CA GLN A 516 6.64 11.61 -12.85
C GLN A 516 7.58 12.67 -12.29
N LEU A 517 8.88 12.39 -12.28
CA LEU A 517 9.92 13.36 -11.95
C LEU A 517 9.83 14.59 -12.87
N VAL A 518 9.75 14.37 -14.19
CA VAL A 518 9.63 15.47 -15.16
C VAL A 518 8.34 16.26 -14.95
N LYS A 519 7.25 15.60 -14.55
CA LYS A 519 5.99 16.29 -14.18
C LYS A 519 6.15 17.13 -12.91
N ALA A 520 6.79 16.57 -11.88
CA ALA A 520 7.05 17.26 -10.62
C ALA A 520 7.94 18.49 -10.80
N LEU A 521 9.01 18.38 -11.59
CA LEU A 521 9.90 19.50 -11.92
C LEU A 521 9.19 20.63 -12.71
N ARG A 522 8.07 20.33 -13.36
CA ARG A 522 7.22 21.32 -14.02
C ARG A 522 6.16 21.92 -13.09
N GLY A 523 6.14 21.57 -11.81
CA GLY A 523 5.13 22.01 -10.83
C GLY A 523 3.73 21.41 -11.10
N HIS A 524 3.67 20.19 -11.64
CA HIS A 524 2.42 19.53 -12.00
C HIS A 524 1.99 18.41 -11.03
N ALA A 525 2.57 18.24 -9.84
CA ALA A 525 1.98 17.27 -8.91
C ALA A 525 0.69 17.84 -8.34
N ARG A 526 -0.41 17.48 -8.99
CA ARG A 526 -1.72 17.56 -8.38
C ARG A 526 -1.86 16.39 -7.44
N PHE A 527 -2.51 16.62 -6.30
CA PHE A 527 -2.96 15.54 -5.45
C PHE A 527 -3.94 14.69 -6.26
N ASN A 528 -3.44 13.56 -6.77
CA ASN A 528 -4.25 12.60 -7.49
C ASN A 528 -4.79 11.59 -6.48
N ILE A 529 -6.11 11.47 -6.38
CA ILE A 529 -6.72 10.44 -5.54
C ILE A 529 -6.45 9.08 -6.20
N SER A 530 -5.91 8.14 -5.43
CA SER A 530 -5.85 6.74 -5.85
C SER A 530 -7.28 6.25 -5.99
N GLU A 531 -7.67 5.79 -7.18
CA GLU A 531 -9.00 5.18 -7.34
C GLU A 531 -8.97 3.84 -6.61
N LYS A 532 -9.35 3.85 -5.32
CA LYS A 532 -9.60 2.65 -4.52
C LYS A 532 -10.92 2.02 -4.94
N LYS A 533 -11.02 1.67 -6.22
CA LYS A 533 -12.17 0.98 -6.81
C LYS A 533 -11.74 -0.45 -7.10
N TYR A 534 -12.58 -1.39 -6.68
CA TYR A 534 -12.46 -2.78 -7.06
C TYR A 534 -12.94 -3.07 -8.49
N ASP A 535 -13.17 -2.05 -9.31
CA ASP A 535 -13.46 -2.23 -10.73
C ASP A 535 -12.17 -2.12 -11.55
N ILE A 536 -11.78 -3.20 -12.20
CA ILE A 536 -10.68 -3.17 -13.18
C ILE A 536 -11.31 -2.86 -14.53
N PHE A 537 -11.06 -1.66 -15.02
CA PHE A 537 -11.49 -1.28 -16.37
C PHE A 537 -10.79 -2.16 -17.40
N VAL A 538 -11.57 -2.83 -18.25
CA VAL A 538 -11.08 -3.48 -19.46
C VAL A 538 -10.45 -2.40 -20.32
N ASN A 539 -9.12 -2.36 -20.34
CA ASN A 539 -8.43 -1.31 -21.07
C ASN A 539 -8.20 -1.79 -22.51
N SER A 540 -8.64 -0.98 -23.48
CA SER A 540 -8.24 -1.21 -24.87
C SER A 540 -6.71 -1.18 -24.99
N TRP A 541 -6.16 -1.88 -25.97
CA TRP A 541 -4.72 -1.85 -26.22
C TRP A 541 -4.20 -0.41 -26.39
N ASP A 542 -4.98 0.43 -27.06
CA ASP A 542 -4.66 1.85 -27.22
C ASP A 542 -4.57 2.58 -25.88
N MET A 543 -5.45 2.30 -24.92
CA MET A 543 -5.34 2.88 -23.58
C MET A 543 -4.09 2.37 -22.84
N HIS A 544 -3.76 1.08 -22.94
CA HIS A 544 -2.52 0.55 -22.37
C HIS A 544 -1.28 1.22 -22.96
N TYR A 545 -1.25 1.39 -24.29
CA TYR A 545 -0.18 2.10 -24.98
C TYR A 545 -0.10 3.55 -24.53
N GLN A 546 -1.20 4.32 -24.51
CA GLN A 546 -1.16 5.72 -24.09
C GLN A 546 -0.71 5.87 -22.63
N ARG A 547 -1.17 5.00 -21.72
CA ARG A 547 -0.76 5.02 -20.31
C ARG A 547 0.71 4.66 -20.09
N ASN A 548 1.35 3.95 -21.01
CA ASN A 548 2.75 3.55 -20.93
C ASN A 548 3.63 4.16 -22.03
N LYS A 549 3.10 5.13 -22.79
CA LYS A 549 3.73 5.67 -23.98
C LYS A 549 5.15 6.17 -23.73
N PHE A 550 5.38 6.83 -22.60
CA PHE A 550 6.71 7.29 -22.23
C PHE A 550 7.71 6.15 -22.06
N ALA A 551 7.32 5.08 -21.34
CA ALA A 551 8.14 3.90 -21.14
C ALA A 551 8.39 3.14 -22.45
N PHE A 552 7.34 2.95 -23.25
CA PHE A 552 7.44 2.30 -24.56
C PHE A 552 8.32 3.06 -25.54
N ASN A 553 8.16 4.38 -25.64
CA ASN A 553 9.02 5.21 -26.49
C ASN A 553 10.48 5.18 -26.03
N SER A 554 10.72 5.28 -24.72
CA SER A 554 12.06 5.26 -24.13
C SER A 554 12.73 3.90 -24.35
N GLY A 555 12.02 2.80 -24.08
CA GLY A 555 12.51 1.43 -24.31
C GLY A 555 12.78 1.15 -25.78
N SER A 556 11.88 1.58 -26.68
CA SER A 556 12.06 1.41 -28.13
C SER A 556 13.26 2.19 -28.66
N LEU A 557 13.46 3.43 -28.20
CA LEU A 557 14.63 4.23 -28.57
C LEU A 557 15.93 3.59 -28.09
N ALA A 558 15.96 3.12 -26.83
CA ALA A 558 17.12 2.44 -26.26
C ALA A 558 17.46 1.15 -27.04
N LEU A 559 16.44 0.36 -27.40
CA LEU A 559 16.60 -0.81 -28.24
C LEU A 559 17.07 -0.44 -29.66
N GLY A 560 16.63 0.70 -30.20
CA GLY A 560 17.11 1.24 -31.47
C GLY A 560 18.60 1.53 -31.47
N PHE A 561 19.12 2.16 -30.42
CA PHE A 561 20.57 2.35 -30.26
C PHE A 561 21.31 1.02 -30.20
N PHE A 562 20.76 0.05 -29.47
CA PHE A 562 21.34 -1.30 -29.41
C PHE A 562 21.38 -1.97 -30.80
N LEU A 563 20.29 -1.95 -31.57
CA LEU A 563 20.25 -2.53 -32.91
C LEU A 563 21.17 -1.78 -33.88
N TRP A 564 21.23 -0.45 -33.79
CA TRP A 564 22.12 0.36 -34.60
C TRP A 564 23.58 -0.02 -34.37
N GLY A 565 24.01 -0.16 -33.10
CA GLY A 565 25.38 -0.55 -32.80
C GLY A 565 25.75 -1.96 -33.30
N ILE A 566 24.80 -2.91 -33.33
CA ILE A 566 25.00 -4.22 -33.96
C ILE A 566 25.13 -4.12 -35.49
N LEU A 567 24.24 -3.36 -36.13
CA LEU A 567 24.12 -3.34 -37.58
C LEU A 567 25.25 -2.58 -38.26
N PHE A 568 25.75 -1.51 -37.65
CA PHE A 568 26.68 -0.58 -38.30
C PHE A 568 28.13 -0.71 -37.82
N TYR A 569 28.40 -1.48 -36.76
CA TYR A 569 29.74 -1.63 -36.21
C TYR A 569 30.06 -3.09 -35.90
N HIS A 570 31.29 -3.51 -36.21
CA HIS A 570 31.80 -4.82 -35.82
C HIS A 570 32.13 -4.83 -34.34
N GLN A 571 31.12 -5.17 -33.52
CA GLN A 571 31.26 -5.34 -32.07
C GLN A 571 31.86 -6.71 -31.77
N THR A 572 32.76 -6.79 -30.79
CA THR A 572 33.28 -8.08 -30.34
C THR A 572 32.24 -8.82 -29.49
N LEU A 573 32.40 -10.13 -29.31
CA LEU A 573 31.56 -10.90 -28.39
C LEU A 573 31.63 -10.34 -26.96
N SER A 574 32.80 -9.85 -26.54
CA SER A 574 32.98 -9.19 -25.25
C SER A 574 32.11 -7.94 -25.15
N ASP A 575 32.09 -7.09 -26.17
CA ASP A 575 31.26 -5.89 -26.21
C ASP A 575 29.77 -6.24 -26.13
N PHE A 576 29.36 -7.33 -26.79
CA PHE A 576 27.98 -7.81 -26.70
C PHE A 576 27.61 -8.29 -25.29
N ILE A 577 28.46 -9.10 -24.65
CA ILE A 577 28.23 -9.62 -23.28
C ILE A 577 28.10 -8.46 -22.28
N VAL A 578 28.94 -7.42 -22.44
CA VAL A 578 28.89 -6.20 -21.62
C VAL A 578 27.53 -5.50 -21.71
N MET A 579 26.90 -5.50 -22.89
CA MET A 579 25.63 -4.82 -23.12
C MET A 579 24.42 -5.64 -22.69
N LEU A 580 24.57 -6.94 -22.41
CA LEU A 580 23.46 -7.82 -22.06
C LEU A 580 22.65 -7.36 -20.83
N PRO A 581 23.27 -6.88 -19.73
CA PRO A 581 22.52 -6.35 -18.59
C PRO A 581 21.74 -5.09 -18.94
N LEU A 582 22.33 -4.18 -19.73
CA LEU A 582 21.64 -2.97 -20.20
C LEU A 582 20.46 -3.34 -21.09
N LEU A 583 20.63 -4.32 -21.97
CA LEU A 583 19.55 -4.84 -22.80
C LEU A 583 18.44 -5.45 -21.94
N CYS A 584 18.80 -6.20 -20.89
CA CYS A 584 17.84 -6.71 -19.91
C CYS A 584 17.08 -5.55 -19.24
N SER A 585 17.77 -4.50 -18.79
CA SER A 585 17.15 -3.28 -18.24
C SER A 585 16.17 -2.64 -19.23
N ILE A 586 16.54 -2.52 -20.50
CA ILE A 586 15.67 -1.95 -21.55
C ILE A 586 14.37 -2.76 -21.66
N PHE A 587 14.48 -4.10 -21.70
CA PHE A 587 13.32 -4.97 -21.76
C PHE A 587 12.45 -4.83 -20.51
N VAL A 588 13.06 -4.85 -19.33
CA VAL A 588 12.35 -4.74 -18.06
C VAL A 588 11.68 -3.37 -17.95
N TRP A 589 12.41 -2.27 -18.10
CA TRP A 589 11.89 -0.90 -17.88
C TRP A 589 10.95 -0.43 -18.99
N GLY A 590 11.21 -0.84 -20.23
CA GLY A 590 10.44 -0.44 -21.39
C GLY A 590 9.19 -1.28 -21.62
N PHE A 591 9.27 -2.59 -21.37
CA PHE A 591 8.29 -3.55 -21.91
C PHE A 591 7.69 -4.52 -20.88
N SER A 592 8.10 -4.51 -19.61
CA SER A 592 7.56 -5.47 -18.63
C SER A 592 6.05 -5.34 -18.40
N VAL A 593 5.46 -4.17 -18.66
CA VAL A 593 4.00 -4.00 -18.59
C VAL A 593 3.26 -4.95 -19.53
N LEU A 594 3.88 -5.38 -20.64
CA LEU A 594 3.30 -6.38 -21.55
C LEU A 594 3.10 -7.72 -20.85
N PHE A 595 3.97 -8.10 -19.91
CA PHE A 595 3.78 -9.32 -19.12
C PHE A 595 2.48 -9.26 -18.30
N PHE A 596 2.17 -8.11 -17.71
CA PHE A 596 0.94 -7.91 -16.94
C PHE A 596 -0.29 -7.83 -17.83
N ILE A 597 -0.20 -7.14 -18.98
CA ILE A 597 -1.30 -7.05 -19.97
C ILE A 597 -1.61 -8.42 -20.58
N SER A 598 -0.59 -9.17 -21.02
CA SER A 598 -0.77 -10.50 -21.61
C SER A 598 -1.39 -11.45 -20.60
N ARG A 599 -0.95 -11.38 -19.34
CA ARG A 599 -1.53 -12.16 -18.25
C ARG A 599 -2.98 -11.76 -17.97
N GLU A 600 -3.31 -10.47 -17.96
CA GLU A 600 -4.69 -9.95 -17.84
C GLU A 600 -5.59 -10.48 -18.98
N ARG A 601 -5.06 -10.62 -20.20
CA ARG A 601 -5.79 -11.12 -21.37
C ARG A 601 -5.85 -12.64 -21.49
N GLY A 602 -5.22 -13.39 -20.57
CA GLY A 602 -5.07 -14.85 -20.70
C GLY A 602 -4.19 -15.27 -21.89
N ILE A 603 -3.41 -14.34 -22.46
CA ILE A 603 -2.46 -14.59 -23.53
C ILE A 603 -1.18 -15.10 -22.88
N LEU A 604 -0.95 -16.41 -22.94
CA LEU A 604 0.19 -17.07 -22.28
C LEU A 604 1.37 -17.34 -23.23
N GLY A 605 1.21 -17.13 -24.53
CA GLY A 605 2.22 -17.42 -25.52
C GLY A 605 3.38 -16.42 -25.49
N ILE A 606 4.61 -16.92 -25.36
CA ILE A 606 5.83 -16.10 -25.54
C ILE A 606 5.82 -15.40 -26.91
N LEU A 607 5.30 -16.07 -27.94
CA LEU A 607 5.17 -15.51 -29.30
C LEU A 607 4.24 -14.29 -29.33
N ASP A 608 3.14 -14.31 -28.57
CA ASP A 608 2.21 -13.19 -28.52
C ASP A 608 2.84 -11.98 -27.83
N ILE A 609 3.59 -12.22 -26.74
CA ILE A 609 4.36 -11.16 -26.05
C ILE A 609 5.38 -10.53 -27.01
N ILE A 610 6.09 -11.36 -27.78
CA ILE A 610 7.07 -10.89 -28.78
C ILE A 610 6.36 -10.08 -29.87
N GLY A 611 5.22 -10.56 -30.39
CA GLY A 611 4.44 -9.87 -31.41
C GLY A 611 3.94 -8.50 -30.92
N GLU A 612 3.41 -8.43 -29.71
CA GLU A 612 3.00 -7.19 -29.04
C GLU A 612 4.18 -6.24 -28.85
N MET A 613 5.34 -6.76 -28.46
CA MET A 613 6.56 -5.96 -28.32
C MET A 613 7.00 -5.34 -29.65
N ILE A 614 7.01 -6.12 -30.74
CA ILE A 614 7.32 -5.62 -32.09
C ILE A 614 6.33 -4.52 -32.50
N PHE A 615 5.04 -4.73 -32.26
CA PHE A 615 4.01 -3.74 -32.55
C PHE A 615 4.18 -2.45 -31.74
N VAL A 616 4.48 -2.56 -30.45
CA VAL A 616 4.81 -1.41 -29.59
C VAL A 616 6.03 -0.65 -30.12
N ILE A 617 7.09 -1.37 -30.51
CA ILE A 617 8.30 -0.76 -31.06
C ILE A 617 7.98 0.03 -32.31
N PHE A 618 7.25 -0.57 -33.27
CA PHE A 618 6.82 0.10 -34.49
C PHE A 618 5.99 1.36 -34.20
N LYS A 619 4.95 1.24 -33.34
CA LYS A 619 4.09 2.38 -32.98
C LYS A 619 4.87 3.49 -32.27
N SER A 620 5.81 3.12 -31.40
CA SER A 620 6.68 4.06 -30.69
C SER A 620 7.53 4.87 -31.66
N TYR A 621 8.13 4.22 -32.66
CA TYR A 621 8.87 4.93 -33.71
C TYR A 621 7.98 5.87 -34.51
N CYS A 622 6.81 5.42 -34.96
CA CYS A 622 5.85 6.29 -35.65
C CYS A 622 5.52 7.53 -34.80
N ASP A 623 5.26 7.35 -33.51
CA ASP A 623 4.97 8.46 -32.59
C ASP A 623 6.16 9.41 -32.42
N ILE A 624 7.38 8.88 -32.29
CA ILE A 624 8.62 9.66 -32.17
C ILE A 624 8.87 10.49 -33.44
N PHE A 625 8.75 9.89 -34.62
CA PHE A 625 8.97 10.58 -35.90
C PHE A 625 7.88 11.64 -36.21
N ILE A 626 6.63 11.39 -35.80
CA ILE A 626 5.52 12.34 -36.03
C ILE A 626 5.53 13.49 -35.01
N TRP A 627 6.14 13.31 -33.83
CA TRP A 627 6.09 14.29 -32.73
C TRP A 627 6.57 15.71 -33.10
N PRO A 628 7.69 15.91 -33.82
CA PRO A 628 8.11 17.24 -34.28
C PRO A 628 7.05 17.94 -35.13
N PHE A 629 6.41 17.22 -36.06
CA PHE A 629 5.34 17.76 -36.90
C PHE A 629 4.11 18.17 -36.08
N LYS A 630 3.73 17.37 -35.07
CA LYS A 630 2.63 17.72 -34.15
C LYS A 630 2.90 19.00 -33.37
N ILE A 631 4.15 19.21 -32.91
CA ILE A 631 4.53 20.45 -32.21
C ILE A 631 4.46 21.64 -33.15
N PHE A 632 5.01 21.50 -34.36
CA PHE A 632 5.01 22.56 -35.37
C PHE A 632 3.57 22.95 -35.74
N TYR A 633 2.72 21.97 -36.03
CA TYR A 633 1.30 22.19 -36.32
C TYR A 633 0.56 22.89 -35.17
N ARG A 634 0.74 22.44 -33.92
CA ARG A 634 0.12 23.10 -32.75
C ARG A 634 0.56 24.55 -32.59
N LYS A 635 1.84 24.84 -32.80
CA LYS A 635 2.35 26.23 -32.74
C LYS A 635 1.71 27.09 -33.83
N ILE A 636 1.62 26.58 -35.07
CA ILE A 636 0.95 27.28 -36.17
C ILE A 636 -0.53 27.51 -35.87
N SER A 637 -1.28 26.48 -35.45
CA SER A 637 -2.70 26.62 -35.13
C SER A 637 -2.96 27.59 -33.98
N TYR A 638 -2.07 27.65 -32.99
CA TYR A 638 -2.17 28.61 -31.90
C TYR A 638 -1.89 30.04 -32.37
N SER A 639 -0.90 30.25 -33.24
CA SER A 639 -0.65 31.56 -33.87
C SER A 639 -1.81 32.01 -34.75
N ILE A 640 -2.40 31.11 -35.54
CA ILE A 640 -3.56 31.42 -36.40
C ILE A 640 -4.81 31.77 -35.57
N ARG A 641 -5.02 31.18 -34.38
CA ARG A 641 -6.15 31.52 -33.51
C ARG A 641 -5.96 32.83 -32.73
N LYS A 642 -4.75 33.39 -32.70
CA LYS A 642 -4.43 34.65 -32.02
C LYS A 642 -4.49 35.87 -32.95
N VAL A 643 -4.39 35.64 -34.27
CA VAL A 643 -4.64 36.62 -35.33
C VAL A 643 -6.13 36.60 -35.64
#